data_AF-A0A094FWR9-F1
#
_entry.id   AF-A0A094FWR9-F1
#
_cell.length_a   1.000
_cell.length_b   1.000
_cell.length_c   1.000
_cell.angle_alpha   90.00
_cell.angle_beta   90.00
_cell.angle_gamma   90.00
#
_symmetry.space_group_name_H-M   'P 1'
#
loop_
_entity.id
_entity.type
_entity.pdbx_description
1 polymer ?
#
loop_
_entity_poly.entity_id
_entity_poly.type
_entity_poly.pdbx_seq_one_letter_code
_entity_poly.pdbx_strand_id
1 'polypeptide(L)'
;MASVPIRRFTNLRHDRPDISDSMLLNSNNQTEFTGVADVVVAGAGIIGLCYAIHLKNISPHLDIDVFEKSSSPTQKIGESTLSSFSRFVNGDIIPHDYFLRLFGLKDGLQFYCVDGRGLSVTSEDIGGLDLSFQLDRRMSELFLTMWAQKIGINVYHSVGTDFKVMLEDAFAISTNGDKDGVAAPNQEGGTAVNYFMAPRVLLDDASHSLGTSVKAKLVCDATGFSRRLTSKFGKRETFEGWNCDAYWAYFQETDVKAEDRLDHWNYPATKHICFPEGWGGFIKLISWEKSPLSNLMDLISYVIDNAKRNVAACDIPSTKVLSEMFDCPYEFITSIGWAVRNDHKFPDNLEEYGATESERKFTYFKRKYPTLERLMDNSYAILPNYYGKKTYFVRKSMAFQSPVVAGEGWLAIGNSAGFTNPLISPGINAGIGGAFYAAMLTQEIFAAPEESSRAVMKKSASAFQAYHHDFMMPRLNQMNRYWYNMFRDHRLFEALIPSFWAVGTQEIDHLYGASFVTEDINWVVGAGTADFQTYSKAVLDILEPSFDGVAPTEDAVEQVQALIIFEDIETEHPSSSHQMTKKRHQSLYSKPASTAPHSFSTSTGAAASDAPSSVNDLLKTLRRSYISPESSHEPTVQTPTLPPSLRNLLDVPSTPTPRPRRPQRIDANGRRLPAGPAPPQSWLDSSRHAPKPETETEKESHDVQGSRRLALHHLPGITRKPRPRSLVDCCLQRMAEDWDFQNEYNQYHLASLPTRLRTLLLSYIARFGPVDGVGYIGLGRLLQLPEDDESGQEVNNEDFSRLDLASSIGSSVSLKHVMRLIHPPTNDSTSAAVSWDAPSPPQTIRASPLIGLTHVSLANPGPAASWVALLAFAAATPTLTHVSLAFWPAPNLTPNATAVNAKMSARGSPVVNLAAEDRYAHSIDLDFSAAAAILRRLARRWYSLEYLDVDGCAEWWKALYWGTEDEGIDWAGDWARVRCISMRNAESSRSVRTGSPFGRSAAAKTFVREFEAYVRKHRGWIDIIKDEDDVV
;
A
#
# COMPACT_ATOMS: atom_id res chain seq x y z
N MET A 1 -33.47 10.45 16.37
CA MET A 1 -34.08 11.74 15.97
C MET A 1 -33.15 12.87 16.35
N ALA A 2 -32.79 13.69 15.36
CA ALA A 2 -31.97 14.86 15.55
C ALA A 2 -32.66 15.91 16.45
N SER A 3 -31.86 16.72 17.15
CA SER A 3 -32.36 17.80 17.99
C SER A 3 -33.09 18.87 17.16
N VAL A 4 -33.93 19.68 17.81
CA VAL A 4 -34.49 20.89 17.19
C VAL A 4 -33.37 21.92 17.06
N PRO A 5 -33.18 22.56 15.89
CA PRO A 5 -32.17 23.60 15.71
C PRO A 5 -32.44 24.80 16.62
N ILE A 6 -31.42 25.26 17.35
CA ILE A 6 -31.49 26.41 18.26
C ILE A 6 -30.64 27.54 17.69
N ARG A 7 -31.22 28.74 17.58
CA ARG A 7 -30.54 29.95 17.09
C ARG A 7 -30.09 30.87 18.23
N ARG A 8 -29.29 30.35 19.16
CA ARG A 8 -28.90 31.06 20.40
C ARG A 8 -28.05 32.29 20.08
N PHE A 9 -26.98 32.11 19.32
CA PHE A 9 -26.00 33.16 19.06
C PHE A 9 -26.50 34.17 18.04
N THR A 10 -27.29 33.70 17.06
CA THR A 10 -27.99 34.58 16.12
C THR A 10 -28.97 35.48 16.84
N ASN A 11 -29.79 34.95 17.76
CA ASN A 11 -30.70 35.76 18.57
C ASN A 11 -29.95 36.74 19.48
N LEU A 12 -28.85 36.30 20.12
CA LEU A 12 -28.03 37.17 20.97
C LEU A 12 -27.44 38.36 20.18
N ARG A 13 -27.01 38.13 18.93
CA ARG A 13 -26.51 39.20 18.05
C ARG A 13 -27.64 40.08 17.52
N HIS A 14 -28.84 39.54 17.34
CA HIS A 14 -30.02 40.33 17.01
C HIS A 14 -30.42 41.26 18.16
N ASP A 15 -30.43 40.75 19.40
CA ASP A 15 -30.79 41.52 20.60
C ASP A 15 -29.70 42.54 20.99
N ARG A 16 -28.43 42.24 20.70
CA ARG A 16 -27.28 43.15 20.88
C ARG A 16 -26.47 43.29 19.59
N PRO A 17 -26.89 44.15 18.64
CA PRO A 17 -26.20 44.33 17.36
C PRO A 17 -24.75 44.84 17.49
N ASP A 18 -24.43 45.48 18.61
CA ASP A 18 -23.12 46.03 18.95
C ASP A 18 -22.16 45.00 19.56
N ILE A 19 -22.62 43.77 19.85
CA ILE A 19 -21.76 42.72 20.40
C ILE A 19 -20.62 42.39 19.42
N SER A 20 -19.38 42.48 19.90
CA SER A 20 -18.22 42.11 19.08
C SER A 20 -18.17 40.58 18.88
N ASP A 21 -17.49 40.14 17.82
CA ASP A 21 -17.29 38.72 17.54
C ASP A 21 -16.58 38.00 18.70
N SER A 22 -15.62 38.66 19.36
CA SER A 22 -14.91 38.09 20.51
C SER A 22 -15.81 38.00 21.74
N MET A 23 -16.62 39.01 22.04
CA MET A 23 -17.59 38.94 23.14
C MET A 23 -18.62 37.84 22.91
N LEU A 24 -19.05 37.64 21.66
CA LEU A 24 -19.97 36.57 21.30
C LEU A 24 -19.35 35.18 21.55
N LEU A 25 -18.12 34.95 21.08
CA LEU A 25 -17.38 33.70 21.32
C LEU A 25 -17.13 33.45 22.81
N ASN A 26 -16.65 34.47 23.52
CA ASN A 26 -16.31 34.38 24.93
C ASN A 26 -17.56 34.16 25.81
N SER A 27 -18.76 34.60 25.35
CA SER A 27 -20.04 34.34 26.04
C SER A 27 -20.44 32.85 26.08
N ASN A 28 -19.75 32.00 25.33
CA ASN A 28 -19.95 30.55 25.35
C ASN A 28 -19.02 29.82 26.33
N ASN A 29 -18.10 30.52 27.02
CA ASN A 29 -17.36 29.94 28.14
C ASN A 29 -18.33 29.58 29.28
N GLN A 30 -18.06 28.47 29.96
CA GLN A 30 -18.96 27.96 31.01
C GLN A 30 -18.70 28.58 32.37
N THR A 31 -17.49 29.08 32.61
CA THR A 31 -17.08 29.69 33.87
C THR A 31 -16.58 31.12 33.65
N GLU A 32 -16.70 31.95 34.69
CA GLU A 32 -16.13 33.29 34.68
C GLU A 32 -14.62 33.25 34.86
N PHE A 33 -13.93 34.27 34.36
CA PHE A 33 -12.48 34.39 34.50
C PHE A 33 -12.09 34.70 35.95
N THR A 34 -11.27 33.84 36.55
CA THR A 34 -10.84 33.96 37.96
C THR A 34 -9.42 34.55 38.11
N GLY A 35 -8.67 34.71 37.02
CA GLY A 35 -7.26 35.11 37.06
C GLY A 35 -6.29 34.00 37.46
N VAL A 36 -6.79 32.78 37.70
CA VAL A 36 -5.99 31.61 38.08
C VAL A 36 -6.48 30.40 37.30
N ALA A 37 -5.56 29.65 36.69
CA ALA A 37 -5.84 28.38 36.02
C ALA A 37 -4.76 27.37 36.38
N ASP A 38 -5.02 26.07 36.23
CA ASP A 38 -3.98 25.06 36.34
C ASP A 38 -3.00 25.18 35.15
N VAL A 39 -3.58 25.22 33.95
CA VAL A 39 -2.84 25.28 32.68
C VAL A 39 -3.32 26.46 31.85
N VAL A 40 -2.36 27.24 31.37
CA VAL A 40 -2.61 28.33 30.40
C VAL A 40 -2.03 27.96 29.05
N VAL A 41 -2.86 28.03 28.00
CA VAL A 41 -2.44 27.84 26.62
C VAL A 41 -2.47 29.17 25.89
N ALA A 42 -1.33 29.59 25.38
CA ALA A 42 -1.19 30.82 24.62
C ALA A 42 -1.29 30.55 23.11
N GLY A 43 -2.42 30.90 22.50
CA GLY A 43 -2.75 30.69 21.10
C GLY A 43 -3.80 29.60 20.91
N ALA A 44 -4.96 29.96 20.32
CA ALA A 44 -6.03 29.01 19.97
C ALA A 44 -5.88 28.52 18.52
N GLY A 45 -4.65 28.25 18.09
CA GLY A 45 -4.42 27.52 16.84
C GLY A 45 -4.82 26.05 16.98
N ILE A 46 -4.95 25.35 15.85
CA ILE A 46 -5.37 23.94 15.81
C ILE A 46 -4.62 23.05 16.82
N ILE A 47 -3.28 23.15 16.87
CA ILE A 47 -2.44 22.36 17.78
C ILE A 47 -2.65 22.74 19.27
N GLY A 48 -2.83 24.03 19.56
CA GLY A 48 -3.11 24.51 20.92
C GLY A 48 -4.46 24.01 21.45
N LEU A 49 -5.49 24.05 20.59
CA LEU A 49 -6.81 23.51 20.92
C LEU A 49 -6.79 21.98 21.04
N CYS A 50 -6.09 21.27 20.16
CA CYS A 50 -5.91 19.81 20.27
C CYS A 50 -5.26 19.42 21.61
N TYR A 51 -4.19 20.11 22.01
CA TYR A 51 -3.54 19.90 23.31
C TYR A 51 -4.51 20.11 24.47
N ALA A 52 -5.24 21.24 24.49
CA ALA A 52 -6.16 21.57 25.56
C ALA A 52 -7.30 20.55 25.67
N ILE A 53 -7.88 20.15 24.52
CA ILE A 53 -8.97 19.16 24.45
C ILE A 53 -8.51 17.80 24.95
N HIS A 54 -7.38 17.30 24.42
CA HIS A 54 -6.86 16.00 24.83
C HIS A 54 -6.51 15.99 26.33
N LEU A 55 -5.86 17.06 26.82
CA LEU A 55 -5.52 17.20 28.24
C LEU A 55 -6.77 17.19 29.14
N LYS A 56 -7.85 17.88 28.73
CA LYS A 56 -9.12 17.87 29.48
C LYS A 56 -9.78 16.49 29.46
N ASN A 57 -9.70 15.75 28.35
CA ASN A 57 -10.24 14.40 28.27
C ASN A 57 -9.52 13.43 29.22
N ILE A 58 -8.18 13.46 29.27
CA ILE A 58 -7.38 12.58 30.15
C ILE A 58 -7.35 13.07 31.61
N SER A 59 -7.56 14.37 31.84
CA SER A 59 -7.58 14.99 33.18
C SER A 59 -8.76 15.98 33.31
N PRO A 60 -10.00 15.49 33.49
CA PRO A 60 -11.21 16.33 33.46
C PRO A 60 -11.30 17.40 34.56
N HIS A 61 -10.53 17.24 35.63
CA HIS A 61 -10.53 18.11 36.80
C HIS A 61 -9.65 19.36 36.64
N LEU A 62 -8.79 19.44 35.62
CA LEU A 62 -7.89 20.57 35.43
C LEU A 62 -8.63 21.80 34.90
N ASP A 63 -8.32 22.96 35.46
CA ASP A 63 -8.79 24.24 34.96
C ASP A 63 -7.85 24.75 33.86
N ILE A 64 -8.37 24.83 32.63
CA ILE A 64 -7.58 25.18 31.44
C ILE A 64 -8.15 26.44 30.80
N ASP A 65 -7.30 27.46 30.69
CA ASP A 65 -7.60 28.72 30.01
C ASP A 65 -6.75 28.85 28.74
N VAL A 66 -7.41 29.10 27.61
CA VAL A 66 -6.79 29.32 26.29
C VAL A 66 -6.98 30.78 25.89
N PHE A 67 -5.90 31.46 25.48
CA PHE A 67 -5.96 32.86 25.05
C PHE A 67 -5.59 33.01 23.58
N GLU A 68 -6.42 33.70 22.81
CA GLU A 68 -6.23 33.97 21.39
C GLU A 68 -6.26 35.47 21.10
N LYS A 69 -5.22 35.94 20.42
CA LYS A 69 -5.09 37.36 20.06
C LYS A 69 -6.18 37.82 19.10
N SER A 70 -6.55 36.96 18.15
CA SER A 70 -7.54 37.28 17.12
C SER A 70 -8.94 37.44 17.73
N SER A 71 -9.76 38.34 17.20
CA SER A 71 -11.15 38.53 17.68
C SER A 71 -12.06 37.37 17.37
N SER A 72 -11.71 36.58 16.36
CA SER A 72 -12.38 35.35 15.97
C SER A 72 -11.37 34.47 15.22
N PRO A 73 -11.65 33.16 15.05
CA PRO A 73 -10.83 32.30 14.20
C PRO A 73 -10.65 32.90 12.80
N THR A 74 -9.40 33.00 12.36
CA THR A 74 -9.00 33.54 11.05
C THR A 74 -8.42 32.44 10.17
N GLN A 75 -8.38 32.70 8.86
CA GLN A 75 -7.72 31.82 7.90
C GLN A 75 -6.25 31.60 8.28
N LYS A 76 -5.81 30.34 8.13
CA LYS A 76 -4.41 29.93 8.24
C LYS A 76 -4.11 28.92 7.13
N ILE A 77 -2.88 28.95 6.62
CA ILE A 77 -2.39 27.91 5.69
C ILE A 77 -2.10 26.60 6.45
N GLY A 78 -2.17 25.47 5.75
CA GLY A 78 -2.07 24.12 6.31
C GLY A 78 -3.46 23.51 6.46
N GLU A 79 -3.97 23.00 5.34
CA GLU A 79 -5.37 22.59 5.15
C GLU A 79 -5.53 21.07 5.00
N SER A 80 -4.47 20.36 4.62
CA SER A 80 -4.49 18.90 4.42
C SER A 80 -4.13 18.14 5.70
N THR A 81 -4.95 17.15 6.07
CA THR A 81 -4.70 16.27 7.24
C THR A 81 -4.38 14.83 6.82
N LEU A 82 -3.95 13.99 7.77
CA LEU A 82 -3.67 12.57 7.59
C LEU A 82 -4.38 11.76 8.68
N SER A 83 -4.21 10.45 8.65
CA SER A 83 -4.74 9.47 9.59
C SER A 83 -4.58 9.87 11.07
N SER A 84 -3.43 10.43 11.47
CA SER A 84 -3.20 10.91 12.84
C SER A 84 -4.25 11.92 13.31
N PHE A 85 -4.62 12.86 12.44
CA PHE A 85 -5.67 13.84 12.75
C PHE A 85 -7.05 13.18 12.77
N SER A 86 -7.34 12.29 11.82
CA SER A 86 -8.61 11.55 11.78
C SER A 86 -8.83 10.73 13.05
N ARG A 87 -7.79 10.03 13.54
CA ARG A 87 -7.82 9.26 14.79
C ARG A 87 -8.03 10.14 16.02
N PHE A 88 -7.39 11.32 16.05
CA PHE A 88 -7.65 12.31 17.10
C PHE A 88 -9.11 12.77 17.10
N VAL A 89 -9.65 13.14 15.94
CA VAL A 89 -11.05 13.58 15.83
C VAL A 89 -12.01 12.49 16.30
N ASN A 90 -11.82 11.26 15.83
CA ASN A 90 -12.71 10.15 16.20
C ASN A 90 -12.58 9.72 17.67
N GLY A 91 -11.38 9.80 18.24
CA GLY A 91 -11.13 9.42 19.63
C GLY A 91 -11.55 10.47 20.66
N ASP A 92 -11.20 11.74 20.42
CA ASP A 92 -11.30 12.82 21.43
C ASP A 92 -12.43 13.81 21.19
N ILE A 93 -13.01 13.82 20.00
CA ILE A 93 -13.97 14.84 19.58
C ILE A 93 -15.29 14.20 19.11
N ILE A 94 -15.41 13.88 17.83
CA ILE A 94 -16.65 13.42 17.21
C ILE A 94 -16.39 12.35 16.14
N PRO A 95 -17.37 11.49 15.85
CA PRO A 95 -17.26 10.55 14.74
C PRO A 95 -17.00 11.26 13.39
N HIS A 96 -16.23 10.63 12.51
CA HIS A 96 -15.83 11.19 11.21
C HIS A 96 -16.99 11.71 10.37
N ASP A 97 -18.11 10.99 10.38
CA ASP A 97 -19.31 11.34 9.61
C ASP A 97 -19.78 12.76 9.91
N TYR A 98 -19.78 13.16 11.18
CA TYR A 98 -20.18 14.51 11.58
C TYR A 98 -19.22 15.56 11.05
N PHE A 99 -17.93 15.25 11.03
CA PHE A 99 -16.88 16.16 10.58
C PHE A 99 -16.96 16.40 9.06
N LEU A 100 -17.36 15.39 8.28
CA LEU A 100 -17.62 15.51 6.83
C LEU A 100 -18.76 16.47 6.48
N ARG A 101 -19.63 16.85 7.42
CA ARG A 101 -20.64 17.89 7.15
C ARG A 101 -20.01 19.28 7.02
N LEU A 102 -18.83 19.48 7.61
CA LEU A 102 -18.18 20.78 7.73
C LEU A 102 -16.95 20.91 6.84
N PHE A 103 -16.27 19.80 6.53
CA PHE A 103 -14.96 19.78 5.86
C PHE A 103 -14.95 18.90 4.62
N GLY A 104 -14.00 19.17 3.71
CA GLY A 104 -13.83 18.40 2.49
C GLY A 104 -13.27 17.01 2.79
N LEU A 105 -13.73 16.01 2.04
CA LEU A 105 -13.17 14.66 2.06
C LEU A 105 -11.76 14.67 1.45
N LYS A 106 -10.85 13.92 2.09
CA LYS A 106 -9.56 13.55 1.52
C LYS A 106 -9.38 12.03 1.61
N ASP A 107 -9.19 11.40 0.48
CA ASP A 107 -8.83 10.00 0.33
C ASP A 107 -7.42 9.90 -0.25
N GLY A 108 -6.42 9.81 0.64
CA GLY A 108 -5.03 9.61 0.22
C GLY A 108 -4.29 10.86 -0.30
N LEU A 109 -3.14 10.59 -0.93
CA LEU A 109 -2.20 11.59 -1.47
C LEU A 109 -1.86 11.22 -2.91
N GLN A 110 -1.95 12.17 -3.83
CA GLN A 110 -1.63 11.93 -5.23
C GLN A 110 -0.45 12.81 -5.64
N PHE A 111 0.51 12.24 -6.38
CA PHE A 111 1.72 12.92 -6.79
C PHE A 111 1.87 12.87 -8.31
N TYR A 112 2.30 13.98 -8.88
CA TYR A 112 2.56 14.15 -10.31
C TYR A 112 3.93 14.78 -10.46
N CYS A 113 4.85 14.14 -11.19
CA CYS A 113 6.15 14.71 -11.50
C CYS A 113 6.16 15.26 -12.91
N VAL A 114 6.45 16.55 -13.04
CA VAL A 114 6.60 17.24 -14.31
C VAL A 114 8.06 17.15 -14.75
N ASP A 115 8.31 16.69 -15.98
CA ASP A 115 9.67 16.60 -16.50
C ASP A 115 10.35 17.98 -16.59
N GLY A 116 11.68 18.02 -16.68
CA GLY A 116 12.43 19.28 -16.73
C GLY A 116 12.07 20.19 -17.91
N ARG A 117 11.37 19.67 -18.93
CA ARG A 117 10.85 20.44 -20.08
C ARG A 117 9.40 20.89 -19.90
N GLY A 118 8.69 20.39 -18.90
CA GLY A 118 7.30 20.71 -18.61
C GLY A 118 6.26 20.09 -19.55
N LEU A 119 6.65 19.05 -20.30
CA LEU A 119 5.86 18.44 -21.39
C LEU A 119 5.25 17.09 -21.03
N SER A 120 5.87 16.33 -20.12
CA SER A 120 5.36 15.02 -19.68
C SER A 120 5.13 14.98 -18.19
N VAL A 121 4.18 14.14 -17.77
CA VAL A 121 3.84 13.91 -16.37
C VAL A 121 3.91 12.43 -16.05
N THR A 122 4.59 12.10 -14.95
CA THR A 122 4.50 10.78 -14.30
C THR A 122 3.63 10.92 -13.07
N SER A 123 2.67 10.01 -12.86
CA SER A 123 1.78 10.04 -11.70
C SER A 123 2.02 8.84 -10.79
N GLU A 124 2.06 9.08 -9.49
CA GLU A 124 2.07 8.06 -8.43
C GLU A 124 0.91 8.37 -7.47
N ASP A 125 0.17 7.35 -7.06
CA ASP A 125 -0.96 7.49 -6.15
C ASP A 125 -0.75 6.70 -4.86
N ILE A 126 -1.11 7.32 -3.76
CA ILE A 126 -1.13 6.78 -2.41
C ILE A 126 -2.60 6.80 -1.98
N GLY A 127 -3.43 6.05 -2.70
CA GLY A 127 -4.86 5.90 -2.45
C GLY A 127 -5.16 4.87 -1.36
N GLY A 128 -6.35 4.96 -0.73
CA GLY A 128 -6.91 3.87 0.07
C GLY A 128 -6.30 3.63 1.45
N LEU A 129 -5.52 4.58 2.00
CA LEU A 129 -4.84 4.41 3.28
C LEU A 129 -5.64 4.85 4.50
N ASP A 130 -6.39 5.95 4.41
CA ASP A 130 -7.27 6.40 5.49
C ASP A 130 -8.13 7.60 5.08
N LEU A 131 -9.39 7.59 5.51
CA LEU A 131 -10.30 8.72 5.40
C LEU A 131 -9.74 9.92 6.19
N SER A 132 -9.50 11.02 5.51
CA SER A 132 -8.98 12.26 6.11
C SER A 132 -9.71 13.49 5.59
N PHE A 133 -9.25 14.69 5.96
CA PHE A 133 -10.01 15.92 5.77
C PHE A 133 -9.16 17.03 5.13
N GLN A 134 -9.83 17.83 4.30
CA GLN A 134 -9.35 19.13 3.83
C GLN A 134 -10.07 20.22 4.62
N LEU A 135 -9.31 20.96 5.44
CA LEU A 135 -9.82 21.89 6.43
C LEU A 135 -9.81 23.33 5.93
N ASP A 136 -10.95 24.02 6.00
CA ASP A 136 -10.93 25.47 6.16
C ASP A 136 -10.54 25.79 7.60
N ARG A 137 -9.37 26.42 7.76
CA ARG A 137 -8.77 26.70 9.08
C ARG A 137 -9.53 27.72 9.92
N ARG A 138 -10.37 28.56 9.32
CA ARG A 138 -11.30 29.38 10.11
C ARG A 138 -12.36 28.49 10.74
N MET A 139 -12.90 27.55 9.98
CA MET A 139 -13.96 26.64 10.43
C MET A 139 -13.46 25.60 11.44
N SER A 140 -12.26 25.02 11.24
CA SER A 140 -11.70 24.04 12.18
C SER A 140 -11.41 24.64 13.55
N GLU A 141 -10.77 25.81 13.62
CA GLU A 141 -10.50 26.46 14.90
C GLU A 141 -11.77 26.94 15.60
N LEU A 142 -12.80 27.38 14.84
CA LEU A 142 -14.10 27.70 15.41
C LEU A 142 -14.77 26.46 16.01
N PHE A 143 -14.81 25.36 15.26
CA PHE A 143 -15.35 24.09 15.74
C PHE A 143 -14.63 23.61 17.00
N LEU A 144 -13.28 23.60 16.99
CA LEU A 144 -12.47 23.17 18.13
C LEU A 144 -12.63 24.09 19.35
N THR A 145 -12.77 25.41 19.14
CA THR A 145 -13.08 26.36 20.20
C THR A 145 -14.40 26.00 20.88
N MET A 146 -15.45 25.77 20.09
CA MET A 146 -16.78 25.45 20.63
C MET A 146 -16.81 24.08 21.31
N TRP A 147 -16.06 23.11 20.78
CA TRP A 147 -15.88 21.82 21.42
C TRP A 147 -15.18 21.96 22.77
N ALA A 148 -14.06 22.69 22.82
CA ALA A 148 -13.31 22.98 24.05
C ALA A 148 -14.20 23.64 25.12
N GLN A 149 -14.96 24.66 24.72
CA GLN A 149 -15.94 25.32 25.59
C GLN A 149 -17.02 24.35 26.09
N LYS A 150 -17.48 23.42 25.25
CA LYS A 150 -18.49 22.41 25.62
C LYS A 150 -17.98 21.38 26.63
N ILE A 151 -16.66 21.15 26.72
CA ILE A 151 -16.04 20.24 27.70
C ILE A 151 -15.44 20.96 28.91
N GLY A 152 -15.69 22.27 29.06
CA GLY A 152 -15.31 23.04 30.24
C GLY A 152 -13.88 23.61 30.19
N ILE A 153 -13.37 23.91 28.99
CA ILE A 153 -12.17 24.71 28.77
C ILE A 153 -12.62 26.13 28.42
N ASN A 154 -12.02 27.15 29.03
CA ASN A 154 -12.32 28.53 28.64
C ASN A 154 -11.42 28.97 27.51
N VAL A 155 -12.00 29.58 26.48
CA VAL A 155 -11.27 30.16 25.36
C VAL A 155 -11.59 31.64 25.26
N TYR A 156 -10.58 32.49 25.35
CA TYR A 156 -10.70 33.94 25.35
C TYR A 156 -10.10 34.52 24.08
N HIS A 157 -10.96 35.00 23.18
CA HIS A 157 -10.59 35.72 21.95
C HIS A 157 -10.38 37.23 22.22
N SER A 158 -9.64 37.90 21.34
CA SER A 158 -9.17 39.30 21.51
C SER A 158 -8.21 39.51 22.68
N VAL A 159 -7.50 38.47 23.13
CA VAL A 159 -6.56 38.55 24.25
C VAL A 159 -5.17 38.14 23.78
N GLY A 160 -4.29 39.13 23.65
CA GLY A 160 -2.88 38.87 23.40
C GLY A 160 -2.18 38.30 24.63
N THR A 161 -1.16 37.47 24.42
CA THR A 161 -0.32 36.95 25.49
C THR A 161 1.14 37.36 25.27
N ASP A 162 1.78 37.86 26.33
CA ASP A 162 3.23 37.93 26.44
C ASP A 162 3.69 37.27 27.74
N PHE A 163 4.99 37.03 27.88
CA PHE A 163 5.54 36.28 29.00
C PHE A 163 6.64 37.06 29.71
N LYS A 164 6.60 37.09 31.03
CA LYS A 164 7.71 37.55 31.85
C LYS A 164 8.44 36.33 32.43
N VAL A 165 9.63 36.07 31.89
CA VAL A 165 10.56 35.03 32.38
C VAL A 165 11.41 35.62 33.50
N MET A 166 11.61 34.90 34.60
CA MET A 166 12.46 35.36 35.71
C MET A 166 13.92 34.98 35.43
N LEU A 167 14.87 35.85 35.82
CA LEU A 167 16.29 35.72 35.43
C LEU A 167 16.99 34.46 35.98
N GLU A 168 16.38 33.75 36.93
CA GLU A 168 16.92 32.52 37.53
C GLU A 168 16.61 31.26 36.70
N ASP A 169 15.64 31.33 35.76
CA ASP A 169 15.28 30.24 34.85
C ASP A 169 16.24 30.12 33.63
N ALA A 170 17.20 31.05 33.51
CA ALA A 170 18.13 31.14 32.38
C ALA A 170 19.41 30.31 32.54
N PHE A 171 19.63 29.64 33.67
CA PHE A 171 20.85 28.87 33.93
C PHE A 171 20.68 27.35 33.77
N ALA A 172 20.78 26.90 32.52
CA ALA A 172 21.34 25.59 32.18
C ALA A 172 21.84 25.56 30.72
N ILE A 173 22.64 26.55 30.32
CA ILE A 173 23.52 26.37 29.14
C ILE A 173 24.67 25.49 29.62
N SER A 174 24.53 24.16 29.49
CA SER A 174 25.68 23.27 29.49
C SER A 174 26.36 23.40 28.13
N THR A 175 27.29 24.35 28.03
CA THR A 175 28.42 24.23 27.13
C THR A 175 29.25 23.03 27.60
N ASN A 176 29.11 21.89 26.92
CA ASN A 176 30.10 20.83 27.03
C ASN A 176 31.40 21.34 26.41
N GLY A 177 32.32 21.74 27.28
CA GLY A 177 33.65 22.18 26.91
C GLY A 177 34.43 22.71 28.10
N ASP A 178 34.57 21.95 29.18
CA ASP A 178 35.91 21.81 29.77
C ASP A 178 36.02 20.64 30.75
N LYS A 179 37.18 19.99 30.66
CA LYS A 179 37.68 19.02 31.62
C LYS A 179 38.27 19.83 32.77
N ASP A 180 37.72 19.69 33.97
CA ASP A 180 38.48 19.46 35.20
C ASP A 180 37.54 19.61 36.40
N GLY A 181 37.39 18.51 37.13
CA GLY A 181 36.62 18.48 38.36
C GLY A 181 37.38 19.17 39.48
N VAL A 182 36.76 20.18 40.09
CA VAL A 182 37.00 20.53 41.50
C VAL A 182 35.68 20.99 42.11
N ALA A 183 35.20 20.23 43.11
CA ALA A 183 34.11 20.60 43.98
C ALA A 183 34.59 21.58 45.06
N ALA A 184 33.79 22.59 45.38
CA ALA A 184 33.95 23.44 46.57
C ALA A 184 32.59 24.12 46.92
N PRO A 185 32.36 24.57 48.17
CA PRO A 185 31.41 23.94 49.08
C PRO A 185 30.18 24.80 49.44
N ASN A 186 29.21 24.12 50.04
CA ASN A 186 27.98 24.64 50.66
C ASN A 186 28.18 25.94 51.46
N GLN A 187 27.31 26.92 51.21
CA GLN A 187 26.86 27.87 52.22
C GLN A 187 25.35 27.75 52.38
N GLU A 188 24.95 27.14 53.51
CA GLU A 188 23.62 27.28 54.09
C GLU A 188 23.49 28.66 54.75
N GLY A 189 22.32 29.30 54.60
CA GLY A 189 21.96 30.45 55.43
C GLY A 189 21.07 31.47 54.72
N GLY A 190 19.78 31.16 54.59
CA GLY A 190 18.79 32.15 54.15
C GLY A 190 17.40 31.56 53.96
N THR A 191 16.55 31.70 54.97
CA THR A 191 15.10 31.51 54.85
C THR A 191 14.52 32.48 53.82
N ALA A 192 14.35 32.03 52.58
CA ALA A 192 13.61 32.73 51.54
C ALA A 192 12.37 31.91 51.16
N VAL A 193 11.22 32.55 51.26
CA VAL A 193 9.90 32.00 50.92
C VAL A 193 9.88 31.56 49.45
N ASN A 194 9.57 30.28 49.24
CA ASN A 194 9.35 29.60 47.96
C ASN A 194 8.33 30.31 47.06
N TYR A 195 8.72 30.73 45.85
CA TYR A 195 7.82 30.83 44.69
C TYR A 195 8.58 30.46 43.41
N PHE A 196 8.62 29.18 43.10
CA PHE A 196 8.92 28.68 41.75
C PHE A 196 7.71 29.02 40.87
N MET A 197 7.89 29.78 39.80
CA MET A 197 6.76 30.22 38.98
C MET A 197 7.00 29.89 37.52
N ALA A 198 6.05 29.14 36.94
CA ALA A 198 5.87 29.13 35.49
C ALA A 198 5.92 30.58 34.97
N PRO A 199 6.38 30.82 33.73
CA PRO A 199 6.49 32.16 33.17
C PRO A 199 5.20 32.93 33.42
N ARG A 200 5.31 34.13 34.02
CA ARG A 200 4.11 34.91 34.32
C ARG A 200 3.50 35.35 32.99
N VAL A 201 2.26 34.92 32.74
CA VAL A 201 1.52 35.26 31.54
C VAL A 201 0.91 36.64 31.71
N LEU A 202 1.30 37.56 30.84
CA LEU A 202 0.78 38.91 30.75
C LEU A 202 -0.31 38.92 29.68
N LEU A 203 -1.46 39.49 30.03
CA LEU A 203 -2.60 39.59 29.14
C LEU A 203 -2.64 41.00 28.54
N ASP A 204 -2.69 41.06 27.22
CA ASP A 204 -2.96 42.26 26.43
C ASP A 204 -4.41 42.17 25.95
N ASP A 205 -5.33 42.48 26.86
CA ASP A 205 -6.76 42.53 26.60
C ASP A 205 -7.17 43.97 26.23
N ALA A 206 -7.52 44.16 24.95
CA ALA A 206 -7.96 45.45 24.42
C ALA A 206 -9.26 45.96 25.07
N SER A 207 -10.06 45.07 25.68
CA SER A 207 -11.30 45.44 26.38
C SER A 207 -11.07 45.83 27.84
N HIS A 208 -9.86 45.61 28.39
CA HIS A 208 -9.54 45.73 29.82
C HIS A 208 -10.53 45.01 30.75
N SER A 209 -11.27 44.02 30.24
CA SER A 209 -12.26 43.27 31.01
C SER A 209 -11.59 42.14 31.80
N LEU A 210 -10.45 41.67 31.34
CA LEU A 210 -9.59 40.71 32.00
C LEU A 210 -8.46 41.44 32.73
N GLY A 211 -8.04 40.91 33.88
CA GLY A 211 -6.89 41.43 34.62
C GLY A 211 -5.59 41.39 33.79
N THR A 212 -4.54 42.10 34.24
CA THR A 212 -3.29 42.24 33.48
C THR A 212 -2.42 40.98 33.40
N SER A 213 -2.74 39.94 34.18
CA SER A 213 -1.98 38.69 34.21
C SER A 213 -2.81 37.53 34.73
N VAL A 214 -2.52 36.32 34.26
CA VAL A 214 -3.07 35.06 34.79
C VAL A 214 -1.96 34.27 35.49
N LYS A 215 -2.30 33.64 36.61
CA LYS A 215 -1.39 32.73 37.33
C LYS A 215 -1.68 31.29 36.92
N ALA A 216 -0.64 30.56 36.52
CA ALA A 216 -0.74 29.16 36.15
C ALA A 216 0.39 28.32 36.76
N LYS A 217 0.13 27.03 36.96
CA LYS A 217 1.18 26.06 37.34
C LYS A 217 1.96 25.58 36.12
N LEU A 218 1.31 25.50 34.96
CA LEU A 218 1.94 25.18 33.68
C LEU A 218 1.50 26.15 32.58
N VAL A 219 2.45 26.55 31.73
CA VAL A 219 2.20 27.38 30.54
C VAL A 219 2.57 26.63 29.26
N CYS A 220 1.66 26.59 28.30
CA CYS A 220 1.86 26.02 26.98
C CYS A 220 1.93 27.15 25.92
N ASP A 221 3.08 27.35 25.29
CA ASP A 221 3.22 28.25 24.13
C ASP A 221 2.77 27.55 22.84
N ALA A 222 1.59 27.92 22.35
CA ALA A 222 1.03 27.53 21.06
C ALA A 222 0.87 28.73 20.11
N THR A 223 1.67 29.80 20.29
CA THR A 223 1.62 31.05 19.51
C THR A 223 2.14 30.92 18.08
N GLY A 224 2.52 29.70 17.68
CA GLY A 224 2.97 29.33 16.35
C GLY A 224 4.24 30.07 15.95
N PHE A 225 4.29 30.53 14.71
CA PHE A 225 5.46 31.23 14.16
C PHE A 225 5.87 32.50 14.92
N SER A 226 5.02 33.03 15.80
CA SER A 226 5.37 34.17 16.65
C SER A 226 6.36 33.82 17.76
N ARG A 227 6.43 32.54 18.18
CA ARG A 227 7.41 32.03 19.16
C ARG A 227 7.49 32.90 20.41
N ARG A 228 6.34 33.32 20.96
CA ARG A 228 6.30 34.40 21.98
C ARG A 228 7.06 34.06 23.25
N LEU A 229 7.07 32.79 23.67
CA LEU A 229 7.86 32.33 24.81
C LEU A 229 9.24 31.86 24.35
N THR A 230 9.31 30.96 23.36
CA THR A 230 10.58 30.34 22.93
C THR A 230 11.60 31.35 22.40
N SER A 231 11.17 32.47 21.81
CA SER A 231 12.07 33.55 21.37
C SER A 231 12.80 34.26 22.52
N LYS A 232 12.31 34.16 23.76
CA LYS A 232 12.97 34.72 24.95
C LYS A 232 14.14 33.86 25.43
N PHE A 233 14.16 32.58 25.06
CA PHE A 233 15.22 31.62 25.41
C PHE A 233 16.26 31.43 24.29
N GLY A 234 15.96 31.86 23.06
CA GLY A 234 16.94 31.86 21.99
C GLY A 234 16.39 32.28 20.63
N LYS A 235 17.31 32.71 19.76
CA LYS A 235 17.01 32.96 18.34
C LYS A 235 16.61 31.65 17.66
N ARG A 236 15.79 31.75 16.61
CA ARG A 236 15.45 30.56 15.81
C ARG A 236 16.72 30.00 15.19
N GLU A 237 16.83 28.68 15.19
CA GLU A 237 17.87 27.94 14.49
C GLU A 237 17.38 27.59 13.09
N THR A 238 18.26 27.69 12.11
CA THR A 238 18.02 27.29 10.73
C THR A 238 18.83 26.05 10.45
N PHE A 239 18.25 25.09 9.76
CA PHE A 239 18.98 23.91 9.29
C PHE A 239 20.03 24.31 8.25
N GLU A 240 21.13 23.55 8.18
CA GLU A 240 22.19 23.77 7.18
C GLU A 240 21.68 23.56 5.75
N GLY A 241 22.24 24.27 4.77
CA GLY A 241 21.87 24.16 3.36
C GLY A 241 20.75 25.11 2.93
N TRP A 242 19.99 24.71 1.91
CA TRP A 242 18.88 25.49 1.37
C TRP A 242 17.64 25.42 2.28
N ASN A 243 16.75 26.40 2.13
CA ASN A 243 15.45 26.45 2.78
C ASN A 243 14.36 26.59 1.71
N CYS A 244 13.09 26.70 2.11
CA CYS A 244 11.98 26.87 1.18
C CYS A 244 11.21 28.18 1.42
N ASP A 245 10.73 28.73 0.32
CA ASP A 245 9.73 29.78 0.28
C ASP A 245 8.42 29.20 -0.26
N ALA A 246 7.28 29.68 0.26
CA ALA A 246 5.97 29.32 -0.22
C ALA A 246 5.20 30.52 -0.76
N TYR A 247 4.48 30.31 -1.86
CA TYR A 247 3.64 31.30 -2.55
C TYR A 247 2.30 30.65 -2.88
N TRP A 248 1.18 31.22 -2.45
CA TRP A 248 -0.12 30.58 -2.66
C TRP A 248 -1.26 31.59 -2.84
N ALA A 249 -2.37 31.10 -3.38
CA ALA A 249 -3.62 31.81 -3.52
C ALA A 249 -4.81 30.81 -3.56
N TYR A 250 -6.02 31.35 -3.60
CA TYR A 250 -7.26 30.57 -3.61
C TYR A 250 -7.97 30.73 -4.95
N PHE A 251 -8.57 29.64 -5.42
CA PHE A 251 -9.15 29.54 -6.75
C PHE A 251 -10.52 28.88 -6.70
N GLN A 252 -11.38 29.26 -7.64
CA GLN A 252 -12.60 28.54 -7.99
C GLN A 252 -12.26 27.55 -9.11
N GLU A 253 -12.66 26.30 -8.95
CA GLU A 253 -12.57 25.32 -10.03
C GLU A 253 -13.63 25.61 -11.10
N THR A 254 -13.23 25.63 -12.37
CA THR A 254 -14.11 25.88 -13.53
C THR A 254 -14.48 24.57 -14.23
N ASP A 255 -15.55 24.58 -15.02
CA ASP A 255 -15.97 23.40 -15.80
C ASP A 255 -14.94 23.09 -16.90
N VAL A 256 -14.15 22.05 -16.68
CA VAL A 256 -13.09 21.62 -17.61
C VAL A 256 -13.57 20.46 -18.45
N LYS A 257 -13.24 20.46 -19.74
CA LYS A 257 -13.40 19.27 -20.58
C LYS A 257 -12.47 18.15 -20.10
N ALA A 258 -12.92 16.90 -20.19
CA ALA A 258 -12.14 15.74 -19.73
C ALA A 258 -10.77 15.62 -20.41
N GLU A 259 -10.66 16.05 -21.68
CA GLU A 259 -9.44 16.02 -22.51
C GLU A 259 -8.28 16.90 -22.02
N ASP A 260 -8.56 17.89 -21.18
CA ASP A 260 -7.56 18.81 -20.63
C ASP A 260 -7.09 18.43 -19.21
N ARG A 261 -7.65 17.35 -18.62
CA ARG A 261 -7.32 16.92 -17.26
C ARG A 261 -6.10 16.00 -17.24
N LEU A 262 -5.33 16.07 -16.16
CA LEU A 262 -4.32 15.06 -15.86
C LEU A 262 -4.99 13.73 -15.49
N ASP A 263 -4.29 12.63 -15.70
CA ASP A 263 -4.81 11.30 -15.41
C ASP A 263 -5.25 11.19 -13.94
N HIS A 264 -6.41 10.59 -13.68
CA HIS A 264 -7.03 10.48 -12.36
C HIS A 264 -7.15 11.79 -11.54
N TRP A 265 -7.16 12.97 -12.18
CA TRP A 265 -7.22 14.26 -11.48
C TRP A 265 -8.51 14.50 -10.67
N ASN A 266 -9.62 13.82 -10.97
CA ASN A 266 -10.86 14.02 -10.22
C ASN A 266 -10.88 13.30 -8.86
N TYR A 267 -9.91 12.43 -8.60
CA TYR A 267 -9.85 11.67 -7.36
C TYR A 267 -9.72 12.61 -6.15
N PRO A 268 -10.48 12.41 -5.05
CA PRO A 268 -10.54 13.32 -3.91
C PRO A 268 -9.32 13.21 -2.98
N ALA A 269 -8.10 13.33 -3.50
CA ALA A 269 -6.85 13.33 -2.75
C ALA A 269 -6.26 14.75 -2.61
N THR A 270 -5.31 14.91 -1.68
CA THR A 270 -4.37 16.05 -1.75
C THR A 270 -3.41 15.80 -2.90
N LYS A 271 -3.39 16.71 -3.88
CA LYS A 271 -2.56 16.56 -5.07
C LYS A 271 -1.28 17.36 -4.95
N HIS A 272 -0.19 16.79 -5.45
CA HIS A 272 1.15 17.36 -5.42
C HIS A 272 1.69 17.34 -6.84
N ILE A 273 2.00 18.49 -7.41
CA ILE A 273 2.73 18.58 -8.67
C ILE A 273 4.18 18.93 -8.36
N CYS A 274 5.06 17.96 -8.50
CA CYS A 274 6.48 18.02 -8.18
C CYS A 274 7.32 18.37 -9.42
N PHE A 275 8.38 19.13 -9.20
CA PHE A 275 9.35 19.57 -10.20
C PHE A 275 10.71 19.84 -9.52
N PRO A 276 11.82 19.99 -10.25
CA PRO A 276 13.17 20.01 -9.65
C PRO A 276 13.40 21.07 -8.55
N GLU A 277 12.74 22.23 -8.64
CA GLU A 277 12.85 23.34 -7.69
C GLU A 277 11.94 23.19 -6.47
N GLY A 278 10.97 22.29 -6.50
CA GLY A 278 9.99 22.10 -5.43
C GLY A 278 8.70 21.44 -5.89
N TRP A 279 7.57 21.92 -5.38
CA TRP A 279 6.28 21.31 -5.69
C TRP A 279 5.12 22.28 -5.49
N GLY A 280 3.97 21.93 -6.05
CA GLY A 280 2.69 22.62 -5.90
C GLY A 280 1.62 21.75 -5.26
N GLY A 281 0.95 22.24 -4.22
CA GLY A 281 -0.20 21.57 -3.62
C GLY A 281 -1.52 22.07 -4.23
N PHE A 282 -2.46 21.15 -4.51
CA PHE A 282 -3.83 21.47 -4.89
C PHE A 282 -4.77 20.79 -3.89
N ILE A 283 -5.42 21.61 -3.06
CA ILE A 283 -6.28 21.17 -1.97
C ILE A 283 -7.67 21.74 -2.19
N LYS A 284 -8.64 20.86 -2.49
CA LYS A 284 -10.05 21.24 -2.62
C LYS A 284 -10.72 21.19 -1.25
N LEU A 285 -11.26 22.31 -0.79
CA LEU A 285 -11.90 22.42 0.52
C LEU A 285 -13.28 23.09 0.44
N ILE A 286 -14.11 22.82 1.45
CA ILE A 286 -15.37 23.53 1.69
C ILE A 286 -15.04 24.78 2.50
N SER A 287 -15.35 25.96 1.95
CA SER A 287 -15.18 27.23 2.65
C SER A 287 -16.50 27.81 3.11
N TRP A 288 -16.50 28.32 4.34
CA TRP A 288 -17.63 28.97 5.00
C TRP A 288 -17.39 30.47 5.19
N GLU A 289 -16.43 31.05 4.45
CA GLU A 289 -15.94 32.42 4.68
C GLU A 289 -17.06 33.47 4.62
N LYS A 290 -18.03 33.28 3.71
CA LYS A 290 -19.19 34.16 3.52
C LYS A 290 -20.25 34.05 4.63
N SER A 291 -20.13 33.09 5.53
CA SER A 291 -21.11 32.87 6.61
C SER A 291 -20.86 33.79 7.82
N PRO A 292 -21.92 34.40 8.41
CA PRO A 292 -21.80 35.16 9.65
C PRO A 292 -21.35 34.27 10.83
N LEU A 293 -20.51 34.81 11.71
CA LEU A 293 -19.97 34.05 12.85
C LEU A 293 -21.06 33.50 13.78
N SER A 294 -22.09 34.30 14.11
CA SER A 294 -23.19 33.88 14.99
C SER A 294 -23.92 32.66 14.46
N ASN A 295 -24.15 32.62 13.15
CA ASN A 295 -24.86 31.55 12.47
C ASN A 295 -24.00 30.28 12.43
N LEU A 296 -22.70 30.42 12.14
CA LEU A 296 -21.75 29.31 12.22
C LEU A 296 -21.69 28.72 13.62
N MET A 297 -21.73 29.56 14.67
CA MET A 297 -21.76 29.08 16.05
C MET A 297 -23.03 28.26 16.34
N ASP A 298 -24.20 28.69 15.85
CA ASP A 298 -25.44 27.93 16.00
C ASP A 298 -25.39 26.59 15.23
N LEU A 299 -24.88 26.61 13.99
CA LEU A 299 -24.68 25.40 13.16
C LEU A 299 -23.74 24.40 13.86
N ILE A 300 -22.59 24.86 14.33
CA ILE A 300 -21.61 24.01 15.03
C ILE A 300 -22.20 23.48 16.33
N SER A 301 -22.92 24.31 17.10
CA SER A 301 -23.59 23.86 18.33
C SER A 301 -24.56 22.72 18.04
N TYR A 302 -25.32 22.82 16.94
CA TYR A 302 -26.22 21.77 16.51
C TYR A 302 -25.49 20.47 16.19
N VAL A 303 -24.39 20.53 15.43
CA VAL A 303 -23.57 19.35 15.10
C VAL A 303 -23.00 18.71 16.37
N ILE A 304 -22.44 19.51 17.28
CA ILE A 304 -21.87 19.06 18.55
C ILE A 304 -22.93 18.42 19.45
N ASP A 305 -24.10 19.05 19.59
CA ASP A 305 -25.17 18.56 20.47
C ASP A 305 -25.75 17.24 19.96
N ASN A 306 -25.87 17.05 18.65
CA ASN A 306 -26.33 15.79 18.08
C ASN A 306 -25.27 14.68 18.21
N ALA A 307 -23.99 15.02 18.02
CA ALA A 307 -22.88 14.08 18.24
C ALA A 307 -22.87 13.60 19.69
N LYS A 308 -22.97 14.50 20.67
CA LYS A 308 -23.03 14.14 22.11
C LYS A 308 -24.28 13.33 22.49
N ARG A 309 -25.36 13.40 21.70
CA ARG A 309 -26.57 12.59 21.86
C ARG A 309 -26.48 11.23 21.15
N ASN A 310 -25.36 10.92 20.49
CA ASN A 310 -25.16 9.71 19.70
C ASN A 310 -26.26 9.52 18.64
N VAL A 311 -26.67 10.60 17.97
CA VAL A 311 -27.61 10.51 16.85
C VAL A 311 -26.91 9.77 15.69
N ALA A 312 -27.63 8.92 14.95
CA ALA A 312 -27.04 8.21 13.83
C ALA A 312 -26.64 9.20 12.72
N ALA A 313 -25.52 8.98 12.05
CA ALA A 313 -25.04 9.89 11.01
C ALA A 313 -26.06 10.06 9.87
N CYS A 314 -26.82 9.01 9.53
CA CYS A 314 -27.88 9.08 8.52
C CYS A 314 -29.04 10.02 8.90
N ASP A 315 -29.23 10.30 10.20
CA ASP A 315 -30.24 11.24 10.70
C ASP A 315 -29.71 12.70 10.73
N ILE A 316 -28.42 12.92 10.48
CA ILE A 316 -27.81 14.25 10.48
C ILE A 316 -27.95 14.89 9.09
N PRO A 317 -28.51 16.10 8.99
CA PRO A 317 -28.67 16.79 7.72
C PRO A 317 -27.35 16.93 6.95
N SER A 318 -27.44 16.94 5.62
CA SER A 318 -26.28 17.16 4.74
C SER A 318 -25.74 18.59 4.86
N THR A 319 -24.52 18.82 4.39
CA THR A 319 -23.90 20.17 4.34
C THR A 319 -24.82 21.21 3.71
N LYS A 320 -25.49 20.85 2.60
CA LYS A 320 -26.46 21.72 1.93
C LYS A 320 -27.65 22.06 2.81
N VAL A 321 -28.24 21.06 3.47
CA VAL A 321 -29.39 21.30 4.34
C VAL A 321 -28.99 22.10 5.58
N LEU A 322 -27.81 21.85 6.18
CA LEU A 322 -27.29 22.64 7.29
C LEU A 322 -27.05 24.10 6.90
N SER A 323 -26.53 24.33 5.69
CA SER A 323 -26.34 25.67 5.12
C SER A 323 -27.67 26.43 5.05
N GLU A 324 -28.72 25.80 4.51
CA GLU A 324 -30.06 26.38 4.42
C GLU A 324 -30.72 26.57 5.81
N MET A 325 -30.54 25.61 6.72
CA MET A 325 -31.13 25.63 8.07
C MET A 325 -30.62 26.79 8.94
N PHE A 326 -29.35 27.17 8.78
CA PHE A 326 -28.69 28.18 9.63
C PHE A 326 -28.32 29.45 8.86
N ASP A 327 -28.69 29.58 7.59
CA ASP A 327 -28.32 30.70 6.72
C ASP A 327 -26.80 30.89 6.62
N CYS A 328 -26.08 29.78 6.45
CA CYS A 328 -24.63 29.71 6.37
C CYS A 328 -24.20 29.33 4.94
N PRO A 329 -24.01 30.28 4.00
CA PRO A 329 -23.53 29.95 2.66
C PRO A 329 -22.13 29.33 2.69
N TYR A 330 -21.93 28.28 1.88
CA TYR A 330 -20.63 27.65 1.65
C TYR A 330 -20.34 27.55 0.16
N GLU A 331 -19.06 27.41 -0.18
CA GLU A 331 -18.60 27.15 -1.54
C GLU A 331 -17.38 26.23 -1.55
N PHE A 332 -17.17 25.53 -2.67
CA PHE A 332 -15.95 24.75 -2.87
C PHE A 332 -14.88 25.64 -3.49
N ILE A 333 -13.73 25.72 -2.82
CA ILE A 333 -12.55 26.44 -3.29
C ILE A 333 -11.35 25.50 -3.36
N THR A 334 -10.36 25.86 -4.15
CA THR A 334 -9.08 25.15 -4.25
C THR A 334 -7.96 26.06 -3.78
N SER A 335 -7.25 25.62 -2.74
CA SER A 335 -5.99 26.22 -2.30
C SER A 335 -4.87 25.69 -3.19
N ILE A 336 -4.18 26.59 -3.88
CA ILE A 336 -3.06 26.26 -4.77
C ILE A 336 -1.83 27.03 -4.31
N GLY A 337 -0.74 26.32 -4.05
CA GLY A 337 0.49 26.93 -3.56
C GLY A 337 1.75 26.21 -3.97
N TRP A 338 2.77 26.98 -4.33
CA TRP A 338 4.12 26.50 -4.63
C TRP A 338 4.99 26.57 -3.38
N ALA A 339 5.65 25.47 -3.03
CA ALA A 339 6.72 25.42 -2.04
C ALA A 339 8.01 25.07 -2.76
N VAL A 340 8.91 26.06 -2.86
CA VAL A 340 10.10 26.00 -3.71
C VAL A 340 11.33 26.35 -2.91
N ARG A 341 12.48 25.82 -3.32
CA ARG A 341 13.75 26.11 -2.67
C ARG A 341 14.13 27.58 -2.84
N ASN A 342 14.72 28.16 -1.80
CA ASN A 342 15.10 29.57 -1.76
C ASN A 342 16.44 29.87 -2.46
N ASP A 343 17.15 28.84 -2.92
CA ASP A 343 18.35 28.93 -3.75
C ASP A 343 18.05 28.94 -5.25
N HIS A 344 16.76 28.86 -5.64
CA HIS A 344 16.32 29.07 -7.02
C HIS A 344 16.65 30.50 -7.49
N LYS A 345 17.27 30.62 -8.67
CA LYS A 345 17.61 31.89 -9.28
C LYS A 345 16.48 32.36 -10.19
N PHE A 346 15.76 33.39 -9.75
CA PHE A 346 14.76 34.06 -10.57
C PHE A 346 15.41 34.96 -11.64
N PRO A 347 14.76 35.19 -12.79
CA PRO A 347 15.17 36.21 -13.75
C PRO A 347 15.24 37.62 -13.14
N ASP A 348 16.11 38.48 -13.68
CA ASP A 348 16.32 39.85 -13.19
C ASP A 348 15.05 40.72 -13.27
N ASN A 349 14.21 40.49 -14.28
CA ASN A 349 12.93 41.18 -14.46
C ASN A 349 11.76 40.21 -14.32
N LEU A 350 10.92 40.44 -13.32
CA LEU A 350 9.68 39.69 -13.06
C LEU A 350 8.41 40.55 -13.20
N GLU A 351 8.50 41.78 -13.70
CA GLU A 351 7.37 42.72 -13.73
C GLU A 351 6.20 42.24 -14.60
N GLU A 352 6.48 41.46 -15.65
CA GLU A 352 5.45 40.89 -16.54
C GLU A 352 4.57 39.81 -15.87
N TYR A 353 4.98 39.30 -14.70
CA TYR A 353 4.30 38.20 -13.99
C TYR A 353 3.31 38.68 -12.93
N GLY A 354 3.25 39.99 -12.64
CA GLY A 354 2.29 40.53 -11.67
C GLY A 354 2.71 41.84 -11.01
N ALA A 355 1.84 42.39 -10.18
CA ALA A 355 2.07 43.65 -9.48
C ALA A 355 2.86 43.48 -8.18
N THR A 356 2.67 42.37 -7.48
CA THR A 356 3.29 42.11 -6.16
C THR A 356 4.33 40.99 -6.24
N GLU A 357 5.28 40.94 -5.31
CA GLU A 357 6.30 39.87 -5.30
C GLU A 357 5.68 38.47 -5.25
N SER A 358 4.65 38.26 -4.43
CA SER A 358 3.97 36.97 -4.27
C SER A 358 3.28 36.54 -5.56
N GLU A 359 2.56 37.45 -6.21
CA GLU A 359 1.93 37.22 -7.50
C GLU A 359 2.96 36.94 -8.60
N ARG A 360 4.01 37.76 -8.69
CA ARG A 360 5.08 37.61 -9.70
C ARG A 360 5.71 36.23 -9.63
N LYS A 361 6.11 35.80 -8.43
CA LYS A 361 6.76 34.49 -8.24
C LYS A 361 5.78 33.33 -8.42
N PHE A 362 4.53 33.48 -7.98
CA PHE A 362 3.50 32.48 -8.23
C PHE A 362 3.25 32.27 -9.72
N THR A 363 3.03 33.37 -10.46
CA THR A 363 2.76 33.34 -11.90
C THR A 363 3.99 32.89 -12.69
N TYR A 364 5.21 33.21 -12.24
CA TYR A 364 6.44 32.69 -12.82
C TYR A 364 6.47 31.16 -12.84
N PHE A 365 6.21 30.50 -11.70
CA PHE A 365 6.21 29.03 -11.66
C PHE A 365 5.06 28.42 -12.46
N LYS A 366 3.88 29.06 -12.45
CA LYS A 366 2.76 28.67 -13.32
C LYS A 366 3.19 28.65 -14.80
N ARG A 367 3.81 29.72 -15.30
CA ARG A 367 4.20 29.88 -16.72
C ARG A 367 5.46 29.10 -17.10
N LYS A 368 6.30 28.75 -16.13
CA LYS A 368 7.56 28.03 -16.39
C LYS A 368 7.33 26.63 -16.97
N TYR A 369 6.24 25.96 -16.59
CA TYR A 369 5.91 24.61 -17.06
C TYR A 369 4.62 24.65 -17.89
N PRO A 370 4.67 24.33 -19.21
CA PRO A 370 3.48 24.35 -20.07
C PRO A 370 2.31 23.52 -19.53
N THR A 371 2.60 22.36 -18.93
CA THR A 371 1.57 21.54 -18.28
C THR A 371 0.85 22.28 -17.13
N LEU A 372 1.60 23.00 -16.29
CA LEU A 372 1.01 23.78 -15.18
C LEU A 372 0.21 24.97 -15.70
N GLU A 373 0.74 25.69 -16.69
CA GLU A 373 0.04 26.84 -17.29
C GLU A 373 -1.29 26.40 -17.88
N ARG A 374 -1.29 25.34 -18.71
CA ARG A 374 -2.50 24.76 -19.30
C ARG A 374 -3.51 24.29 -18.25
N LEU A 375 -3.05 23.52 -17.26
CA LEU A 375 -3.92 23.03 -16.19
C LEU A 375 -4.57 24.20 -15.44
N MET A 376 -3.77 25.20 -15.07
CA MET A 376 -4.25 26.35 -14.31
C MET A 376 -5.20 27.25 -15.11
N ASP A 377 -4.87 27.56 -16.37
CA ASP A 377 -5.70 28.45 -17.21
C ASP A 377 -7.03 27.81 -17.61
N ASN A 378 -7.06 26.49 -17.77
CA ASN A 378 -8.29 25.79 -18.17
C ASN A 378 -9.19 25.43 -16.98
N SER A 379 -8.62 25.29 -15.77
CA SER A 379 -9.33 24.65 -14.64
C SER A 379 -9.57 25.55 -13.43
N TYR A 380 -8.88 26.69 -13.32
CA TYR A 380 -8.89 27.47 -12.09
C TYR A 380 -9.02 28.97 -12.34
N ALA A 381 -10.08 29.57 -11.81
CA ALA A 381 -10.26 31.02 -11.75
C ALA A 381 -9.81 31.57 -10.39
N ILE A 382 -8.96 32.61 -10.39
CA ILE A 382 -8.47 33.23 -9.15
C ILE A 382 -9.62 33.85 -8.34
N LEU A 383 -9.61 33.66 -7.01
CA LEU A 383 -10.52 34.33 -6.08
C LEU A 383 -9.84 35.55 -5.46
N PRO A 384 -10.13 36.78 -5.92
CA PRO A 384 -9.46 37.98 -5.44
C PRO A 384 -9.86 38.29 -4.00
N ASN A 385 -8.88 38.56 -3.14
CA ASN A 385 -9.11 39.03 -1.76
C ASN A 385 -10.06 38.14 -0.92
N TYR A 386 -10.03 36.83 -1.16
CA TYR A 386 -11.03 35.91 -0.60
C TYR A 386 -11.02 35.87 0.94
N TYR A 387 -9.85 35.69 1.56
CA TYR A 387 -9.67 35.70 3.02
C TYR A 387 -9.15 37.04 3.56
N GLY A 388 -9.52 38.15 2.92
CA GLY A 388 -9.14 39.50 3.34
C GLY A 388 -8.43 40.30 2.25
N LYS A 389 -7.66 41.33 2.63
CA LYS A 389 -7.18 42.36 1.69
C LYS A 389 -6.09 41.92 0.68
N LYS A 390 -5.70 40.65 0.67
CA LYS A 390 -4.63 40.13 -0.20
C LYS A 390 -5.12 38.91 -0.97
N THR A 391 -4.81 38.86 -2.25
CA THR A 391 -5.06 37.69 -3.12
C THR A 391 -3.94 36.66 -3.04
N TYR A 392 -2.68 37.11 -3.16
CA TYR A 392 -1.50 36.24 -3.15
C TYR A 392 -0.73 36.38 -1.83
N PHE A 393 -0.33 35.24 -1.28
CA PHE A 393 0.38 35.14 -0.03
C PHE A 393 1.81 34.65 -0.24
N VAL A 394 2.70 34.99 0.69
CA VAL A 394 4.10 34.54 0.68
C VAL A 394 4.60 34.28 2.09
N ARG A 395 5.41 33.25 2.25
CA ARG A 395 6.20 33.00 3.44
C ARG A 395 7.59 32.52 3.04
N LYS A 396 8.63 33.21 3.51
CA LYS A 396 10.02 32.92 3.16
C LYS A 396 10.75 32.21 4.28
N SER A 397 11.73 31.38 3.92
CA SER A 397 12.59 30.64 4.86
C SER A 397 11.77 29.93 5.93
N MET A 398 10.92 29.02 5.47
CA MET A 398 9.91 28.36 6.28
C MET A 398 10.50 27.46 7.36
N ALA A 399 11.57 26.72 7.06
CA ALA A 399 12.13 25.73 7.97
C ALA A 399 12.94 26.39 9.09
N PHE A 400 12.60 26.10 10.34
CA PHE A 400 13.34 26.53 11.52
C PHE A 400 13.01 25.64 12.72
N GLN A 401 13.81 25.78 13.76
CA GLN A 401 13.61 25.15 15.05
C GLN A 401 13.88 26.13 16.18
N SER A 402 13.17 25.98 17.30
CA SER A 402 13.45 26.72 18.53
C SER A 402 14.49 25.97 19.36
N PRO A 403 15.56 26.62 19.84
CA PRO A 403 16.62 25.95 20.60
C PRO A 403 16.14 25.40 21.93
N VAL A 404 15.18 26.08 22.55
CA VAL A 404 14.55 25.66 23.82
C VAL A 404 13.05 25.61 23.62
N VAL A 405 12.45 24.45 23.87
CA VAL A 405 11.03 24.17 23.67
C VAL A 405 10.31 23.73 24.94
N ALA A 406 11.04 23.50 26.04
CA ALA A 406 10.45 23.27 27.35
C ALA A 406 11.38 23.72 28.48
N GLY A 407 10.80 24.00 29.64
CA GLY A 407 11.50 24.31 30.88
C GLY A 407 10.62 24.01 32.10
N GLU A 408 11.12 24.31 33.30
CA GLU A 408 10.33 24.13 34.52
C GLU A 408 9.04 24.97 34.44
N GLY A 409 7.87 24.31 34.49
CA GLY A 409 6.57 24.99 34.42
C GLY A 409 6.13 25.47 33.02
N TRP A 410 6.84 25.13 31.94
CA TRP A 410 6.36 25.48 30.59
C TRP A 410 6.85 24.55 29.47
N LEU A 411 6.10 24.53 28.37
CA LEU A 411 6.45 23.84 27.13
C LEU A 411 5.90 24.59 25.91
N ALA A 412 6.43 24.32 24.72
CA ALA A 412 6.01 24.92 23.46
C ALA A 412 5.64 23.84 22.45
N ILE A 413 4.50 23.99 21.77
CA ILE A 413 3.98 22.98 20.83
C ILE A 413 3.75 23.56 19.44
N GLY A 414 3.68 22.66 18.45
CA GLY A 414 3.50 23.00 17.05
C GLY A 414 4.54 24.00 16.56
N ASN A 415 4.09 24.99 15.78
CA ASN A 415 5.01 25.93 15.14
C ASN A 415 5.72 26.89 16.12
N SER A 416 5.40 26.91 17.42
CA SER A 416 6.21 27.62 18.42
C SER A 416 7.55 26.93 18.66
N ALA A 417 7.60 25.62 18.46
CA ALA A 417 8.76 24.78 18.71
C ALA A 417 9.56 24.48 17.42
N GLY A 418 8.90 24.36 16.27
CA GLY A 418 9.59 24.27 14.98
C GLY A 418 8.64 24.04 13.81
N PHE A 419 9.13 24.22 12.59
CA PHE A 419 8.41 23.90 11.35
C PHE A 419 9.42 23.54 10.25
N THR A 420 9.02 22.69 9.30
CA THR A 420 9.84 22.30 8.13
C THR A 420 9.22 22.77 6.82
N ASN A 421 8.23 22.03 6.31
CA ASN A 421 7.61 22.23 5.01
C ASN A 421 6.14 21.77 5.02
N PRO A 422 5.28 22.31 4.13
CA PRO A 422 3.92 21.79 3.94
C PRO A 422 3.86 20.36 3.36
N LEU A 423 4.94 19.87 2.74
CA LEU A 423 4.96 18.56 2.07
C LEU A 423 4.68 17.44 3.06
N ILE A 424 3.78 16.51 2.72
CA ILE A 424 3.24 15.46 3.62
C ILE A 424 2.52 15.99 4.87
N SER A 425 2.21 17.29 4.92
CA SER A 425 1.43 17.93 5.99
C SER A 425 1.93 17.71 7.45
N PRO A 426 3.24 17.70 7.76
CA PRO A 426 3.73 17.37 9.10
C PRO A 426 3.35 18.39 10.17
N GLY A 427 3.13 19.67 9.78
CA GLY A 427 2.80 20.74 10.74
C GLY A 427 1.55 20.46 11.59
N ILE A 428 0.54 19.78 11.03
CA ILE A 428 -0.61 19.31 11.80
C ILE A 428 -0.37 17.89 12.30
N ASN A 429 0.03 16.97 11.41
CA ASN A 429 -0.03 15.53 11.71
C ASN A 429 1.07 15.07 12.67
N ALA A 430 2.33 15.53 12.51
CA ALA A 430 3.36 15.34 13.53
C ALA A 430 3.12 16.27 14.74
N GLY A 431 2.57 17.46 14.50
CA GLY A 431 2.23 18.43 15.54
C GLY A 431 1.23 17.88 16.58
N ILE A 432 0.27 17.05 16.15
CA ILE A 432 -0.66 16.36 17.06
C ILE A 432 0.07 15.36 17.93
N GLY A 433 0.99 14.55 17.38
CA GLY A 433 1.83 13.66 18.19
C GLY A 433 2.60 14.42 19.27
N GLY A 434 3.16 15.58 18.92
CA GLY A 434 3.79 16.47 19.90
C GLY A 434 2.84 17.03 20.95
N ALA A 435 1.61 17.42 20.56
CA ALA A 435 0.59 17.89 21.50
C ALA A 435 0.13 16.80 22.46
N PHE A 436 -0.06 15.57 21.98
CA PHE A 436 -0.39 14.41 22.79
C PHE A 436 0.70 14.12 23.82
N TYR A 437 1.95 14.07 23.37
CA TYR A 437 3.08 13.85 24.26
C TYR A 437 3.18 14.94 25.33
N ALA A 438 3.00 16.21 24.94
CA ALA A 438 2.95 17.33 25.88
C ALA A 438 1.81 17.18 26.90
N ALA A 439 0.63 16.73 26.49
CA ALA A 439 -0.52 16.54 27.37
C ALA A 439 -0.30 15.38 28.37
N MET A 440 0.29 14.26 27.93
CA MET A 440 0.69 13.16 28.81
C MET A 440 1.69 13.61 29.87
N LEU A 441 2.74 14.33 29.46
CA LEU A 441 3.73 14.90 30.38
C LEU A 441 3.11 15.93 31.33
N THR A 442 2.11 16.69 30.86
CA THR A 442 1.34 17.60 31.71
C THR A 442 0.57 16.84 32.77
N GLN A 443 -0.15 15.78 32.40
CA GLN A 443 -0.86 14.92 33.36
C GLN A 443 0.10 14.36 34.42
N GLU A 444 1.29 13.88 34.04
CA GLU A 444 2.31 13.42 34.99
C GLU A 444 2.73 14.51 36.00
N ILE A 445 2.88 15.76 35.54
CA ILE A 445 3.24 16.90 36.40
C ILE A 445 2.15 17.19 37.44
N PHE A 446 0.87 17.06 37.06
CA PHE A 446 -0.26 17.30 37.96
C PHE A 446 -0.58 16.11 38.87
N ALA A 447 -0.27 14.88 38.44
CA ALA A 447 -0.40 13.69 39.27
C ALA A 447 0.71 13.58 40.35
N ALA A 448 1.83 14.27 40.17
CA ALA A 448 2.96 14.23 41.10
C ALA A 448 2.65 14.96 42.43
N PRO A 449 2.99 14.38 43.60
CA PRO A 449 2.94 15.08 44.89
C PRO A 449 3.75 16.37 44.88
N GLU A 450 3.29 17.40 45.61
CA GLU A 450 3.92 18.75 45.62
C GLU A 450 5.44 18.70 45.87
N GLU A 451 5.90 17.88 46.82
CA GLU A 451 7.32 17.70 47.17
C GLU A 451 8.18 17.22 46.00
N SER A 452 7.59 16.44 45.09
CA SER A 452 8.27 15.86 43.92
C SER A 452 7.97 16.61 42.61
N SER A 453 7.00 17.52 42.62
CA SER A 453 6.45 18.16 41.41
C SER A 453 7.54 18.87 40.60
N ARG A 454 8.52 19.50 41.26
CA ARG A 454 9.66 20.15 40.58
C ARG A 454 10.55 19.17 39.84
N ALA A 455 10.91 18.05 40.48
CA ALA A 455 11.75 17.03 39.85
C ALA A 455 11.05 16.43 38.63
N VAL A 456 9.74 16.21 38.72
CA VAL A 456 8.91 15.76 37.60
C VAL A 456 8.85 16.81 36.50
N MET A 457 8.59 18.09 36.80
CA MET A 457 8.61 19.17 35.79
C MET A 457 9.94 19.22 35.03
N LYS A 458 11.07 19.16 35.73
CA LYS A 458 12.39 19.17 35.10
C LYS A 458 12.62 17.94 34.22
N LYS A 459 12.20 16.76 34.68
CA LYS A 459 12.28 15.51 33.91
C LYS A 459 11.41 15.60 32.65
N SER A 460 10.15 16.03 32.78
CA SER A 460 9.20 16.19 31.68
C SER A 460 9.69 17.22 30.66
N ALA A 461 10.22 18.36 31.11
CA ALA A 461 10.82 19.36 30.23
C ALA A 461 12.01 18.79 29.44
N SER A 462 12.90 18.05 30.11
CA SER A 462 14.05 17.42 29.45
C SER A 462 13.60 16.36 28.41
N ALA A 463 12.58 15.57 28.74
CA ALA A 463 12.03 14.56 27.86
C ALA A 463 11.35 15.19 26.62
N PHE A 464 10.56 16.24 26.82
CA PHE A 464 9.91 16.96 25.73
C PHE A 464 10.91 17.71 24.84
N GLN A 465 11.93 18.33 25.43
CA GLN A 465 13.05 18.91 24.70
C GLN A 465 13.72 17.85 23.82
N ALA A 466 14.12 16.71 24.36
CA ALA A 466 14.77 15.65 23.59
C ALA A 466 13.87 15.12 22.46
N TYR A 467 12.58 14.92 22.73
CA TYR A 467 11.64 14.45 21.72
C TYR A 467 11.45 15.46 20.58
N HIS A 468 11.13 16.72 20.88
CA HIS A 468 10.79 17.68 19.83
C HIS A 468 12.05 18.24 19.15
N HIS A 469 13.06 18.61 19.94
CA HIS A 469 14.28 19.24 19.45
C HIS A 469 15.24 18.24 18.81
N ASP A 470 15.58 17.16 19.51
CA ASP A 470 16.66 16.27 19.08
C ASP A 470 16.17 15.11 18.19
N PHE A 471 14.88 14.77 18.29
CA PHE A 471 14.29 13.66 17.54
C PHE A 471 13.38 14.14 16.40
N MET A 472 12.27 14.82 16.69
CA MET A 472 11.22 15.10 15.69
C MET A 472 11.68 16.04 14.57
N MET A 473 12.23 17.20 14.92
CA MET A 473 12.53 18.26 13.95
C MET A 473 13.67 17.93 12.96
N PRO A 474 14.83 17.40 13.39
CA PRO A 474 15.89 17.00 12.46
C PRO A 474 15.44 15.91 11.47
N ARG A 475 14.63 14.95 11.94
CA ARG A 475 14.09 13.86 11.13
C ARG A 475 13.09 14.35 10.07
N LEU A 476 12.20 15.26 10.44
CA LEU A 476 11.29 15.91 9.49
C LEU A 476 12.06 16.74 8.45
N ASN A 477 13.16 17.38 8.85
CA ASN A 477 14.00 18.15 7.94
C ASN A 477 14.73 17.23 6.95
N GLN A 478 15.29 16.10 7.43
CA GLN A 478 15.90 15.08 6.58
C GLN A 478 14.89 14.50 5.59
N MET A 479 13.68 14.18 6.05
CA MET A 479 12.59 13.74 5.16
C MET A 479 12.31 14.78 4.08
N ASN A 480 12.14 16.05 4.45
CA ASN A 480 11.88 17.10 3.46
C ASN A 480 12.98 17.19 2.39
N ARG A 481 14.26 17.13 2.79
CA ARG A 481 15.38 17.16 1.85
C ARG A 481 15.39 15.94 0.93
N TYR A 482 15.10 14.77 1.46
CA TYR A 482 15.01 13.53 0.68
C TYR A 482 13.97 13.67 -0.43
N TRP A 483 12.74 14.09 -0.09
CA TRP A 483 11.68 14.27 -1.09
C TRP A 483 12.05 15.30 -2.18
N TYR A 484 12.56 16.46 -1.79
CA TYR A 484 12.96 17.51 -2.75
C TYR A 484 14.09 17.06 -3.68
N ASN A 485 15.01 16.21 -3.22
CA ASN A 485 16.05 15.65 -4.08
C ASN A 485 15.50 14.63 -5.07
N MET A 486 14.53 13.83 -4.65
CA MET A 486 13.89 12.82 -5.50
C MET A 486 13.00 13.44 -6.58
N PHE A 487 12.52 14.68 -6.40
CA PHE A 487 11.77 15.42 -7.44
C PHE A 487 12.60 15.87 -8.64
N ARG A 488 13.94 15.76 -8.57
CA ARG A 488 14.84 16.27 -9.61
C ARG A 488 14.92 15.39 -10.85
N ASP A 489 14.50 14.12 -10.77
CA ASP A 489 14.51 13.17 -11.88
C ASP A 489 13.25 12.26 -11.80
N HIS A 490 12.61 12.01 -12.94
CA HIS A 490 11.36 11.24 -12.97
C HIS A 490 11.54 9.78 -12.52
N ARG A 491 12.71 9.17 -12.73
CA ARG A 491 13.01 7.79 -12.31
C ARG A 491 13.22 7.70 -10.81
N LEU A 492 13.82 8.74 -10.21
CA LEU A 492 13.91 8.87 -8.76
C LEU A 492 12.52 9.08 -8.16
N PHE A 493 11.69 9.88 -8.82
CA PHE A 493 10.30 10.10 -8.40
C PHE A 493 9.46 8.81 -8.42
N GLU A 494 9.56 7.97 -9.45
CA GLU A 494 8.88 6.65 -9.49
C GLU A 494 9.29 5.76 -8.31
N ALA A 495 10.53 5.90 -7.85
CA ALA A 495 11.08 5.17 -6.70
C ALA A 495 10.74 5.79 -5.34
N LEU A 496 10.40 7.08 -5.30
CA LEU A 496 10.22 7.85 -4.08
C LEU A 496 9.11 7.28 -3.18
N ILE A 497 7.95 7.00 -3.79
CA ILE A 497 6.79 6.52 -3.04
C ILE A 497 7.05 5.09 -2.53
N PRO A 498 7.39 4.09 -3.37
CA PRO A 498 7.65 2.73 -2.90
C PRO A 498 8.71 2.66 -1.79
N SER A 499 9.81 3.42 -1.92
CA SER A 499 10.86 3.42 -0.90
C SER A 499 10.39 4.09 0.39
N PHE A 500 9.70 5.23 0.34
CA PHE A 500 9.09 5.82 1.54
C PHE A 500 8.12 4.86 2.24
N TRP A 501 7.36 4.05 1.50
CA TRP A 501 6.49 3.02 2.07
C TRP A 501 7.28 1.86 2.70
N ALA A 502 8.28 1.33 2.02
CA ALA A 502 9.07 0.21 2.51
C ALA A 502 9.74 0.50 3.87
N VAL A 503 10.26 1.71 4.05
CA VAL A 503 11.06 2.07 5.24
C VAL A 503 10.37 3.06 6.18
N GLY A 504 9.43 3.87 5.70
CA GLY A 504 8.76 4.93 6.47
C GLY A 504 7.41 4.52 7.07
N THR A 505 6.77 3.47 6.57
CA THR A 505 5.43 3.05 7.02
C THR A 505 5.38 1.64 7.61
N GLN A 506 6.54 1.04 7.94
CA GLN A 506 6.64 -0.30 8.53
C GLN A 506 5.58 -0.55 9.63
N GLU A 507 4.77 -1.59 9.43
CA GLU A 507 3.78 -2.16 10.37
C GLU A 507 2.83 -1.17 11.08
N ILE A 508 2.17 -0.27 10.35
CA ILE A 508 0.96 0.42 10.87
C ILE A 508 -0.34 -0.32 10.49
N ASP A 509 -0.27 -1.41 9.74
CA ASP A 509 -1.45 -2.23 9.36
C ASP A 509 -2.20 -2.84 10.56
N HIS A 510 -1.54 -3.03 11.71
CA HIS A 510 -2.19 -3.49 12.94
C HIS A 510 -2.69 -2.36 13.85
N LEU A 511 -2.36 -1.10 13.51
CA LEU A 511 -2.58 0.06 14.36
C LEU A 511 -3.70 0.98 13.88
N TYR A 512 -4.43 0.68 12.81
CA TYR A 512 -5.69 1.34 12.41
C TYR A 512 -6.86 1.11 13.40
N GLY A 513 -6.59 1.23 14.70
CA GLY A 513 -7.62 1.41 15.72
C GLY A 513 -8.40 2.71 15.53
N ALA A 514 -9.56 2.80 16.18
CA ALA A 514 -10.43 3.96 16.12
C ALA A 514 -9.86 5.24 16.80
N SER A 515 -8.75 5.13 17.53
CA SER A 515 -8.20 6.17 18.41
C SER A 515 -6.68 6.27 18.32
N PHE A 516 -6.16 7.46 18.58
CA PHE A 516 -4.72 7.75 18.66
C PHE A 516 -4.07 6.99 19.83
N VAL A 517 -2.90 6.37 19.62
CA VAL A 517 -2.15 5.61 20.64
C VAL A 517 -0.76 6.21 20.90
N THR A 518 -0.12 5.84 22.00
CA THR A 518 1.19 6.39 22.41
C THR A 518 2.27 6.12 21.36
N GLU A 519 2.19 4.99 20.66
CA GLU A 519 3.13 4.60 19.61
C GLU A 519 3.10 5.57 18.41
N ASP A 520 1.94 6.21 18.15
CA ASP A 520 1.76 7.16 17.05
C ASP A 520 2.66 8.41 17.20
N ILE A 521 3.08 8.73 18.43
CA ILE A 521 4.00 9.84 18.75
C ILE A 521 5.36 9.64 18.06
N ASN A 522 5.80 8.39 17.93
CA ASN A 522 7.10 8.05 17.34
C ASN A 522 7.07 7.90 15.83
N TRP A 523 5.89 7.87 15.20
CA TRP A 523 5.78 7.72 13.75
C TRP A 523 6.33 8.96 13.02
N VAL A 524 5.98 10.17 13.50
CA VAL A 524 6.43 11.45 12.93
C VAL A 524 6.23 11.50 11.40
N VAL A 525 5.06 11.05 10.93
CA VAL A 525 4.72 10.98 9.49
C VAL A 525 5.77 10.17 8.70
N GLY A 526 6.20 9.04 9.27
CA GLY A 526 7.21 8.13 8.73
C GLY A 526 8.66 8.53 8.97
N ALA A 527 8.94 9.80 9.26
CA ALA A 527 10.31 10.25 9.54
C ALA A 527 10.89 9.65 10.85
N GLY A 528 10.04 9.15 11.74
CA GLY A 528 10.45 8.58 13.01
C GLY A 528 11.09 7.18 12.92
N THR A 529 10.91 6.46 11.80
CA THR A 529 11.46 5.10 11.66
C THR A 529 12.99 5.14 11.47
N ALA A 530 13.69 4.16 12.04
CA ALA A 530 15.15 4.10 11.96
C ALA A 530 15.63 3.76 10.53
N ASP A 531 14.88 2.88 9.86
CA ASP A 531 15.18 2.41 8.51
C ASP A 531 15.07 3.58 7.52
N PHE A 532 13.99 4.37 7.59
CA PHE A 532 13.85 5.55 6.74
C PHE A 532 14.99 6.55 6.97
N GLN A 533 15.40 6.80 8.22
CA GLN A 533 16.50 7.72 8.48
C GLN A 533 17.84 7.21 7.96
N THR A 534 18.07 5.90 7.96
CA THR A 534 19.30 5.30 7.44
C THR A 534 19.31 5.36 5.91
N TYR A 535 18.22 4.92 5.29
CA TYR A 535 18.03 4.92 3.84
C TYR A 535 18.09 6.33 3.25
N SER A 536 17.26 7.25 3.77
CA SER A 536 17.20 8.62 3.25
C SER A 536 18.54 9.36 3.41
N LYS A 537 19.31 9.06 4.46
CA LYS A 537 20.67 9.61 4.60
C LYS A 537 21.59 9.11 3.50
N ALA A 538 21.61 7.82 3.20
CA ALA A 538 22.43 7.26 2.13
C ALA A 538 22.08 7.86 0.76
N VAL A 539 20.79 8.08 0.49
CA VAL A 539 20.32 8.76 -0.72
C VAL A 539 20.80 10.22 -0.77
N LEU A 540 20.70 10.95 0.34
CA LEU A 540 21.15 12.34 0.42
C LEU A 540 22.67 12.46 0.23
N ASP A 541 23.46 11.57 0.83
CA ASP A 541 24.92 11.56 0.67
C ASP A 541 25.34 11.40 -0.81
N ILE A 542 24.51 10.78 -1.65
CA ILE A 542 24.72 10.64 -3.11
C ILE A 542 24.21 11.85 -3.88
N LEU A 543 23.00 12.33 -3.59
CA LEU A 543 22.31 13.33 -4.41
C LEU A 543 22.73 14.77 -4.08
N GLU A 544 23.08 15.07 -2.83
CA GLU A 544 23.41 16.42 -2.39
C GLU A 544 24.74 16.96 -2.96
N PRO A 545 25.81 16.17 -3.14
CA PRO A 545 27.04 16.67 -3.78
C PRO A 545 26.84 17.20 -5.21
N SER A 546 25.77 16.78 -5.90
CA SER A 546 25.44 17.22 -7.27
C SER A 546 24.66 18.55 -7.34
N PHE A 547 24.60 19.33 -6.26
CA PHE A 547 23.79 20.54 -6.19
C PHE A 547 24.38 21.71 -6.98
N ASP A 548 23.67 22.15 -8.04
CA ASP A 548 23.70 23.53 -8.59
C ASP A 548 22.69 23.74 -9.74
N GLY A 549 21.41 23.37 -9.55
CA GLY A 549 20.39 23.53 -10.61
C GLY A 549 20.59 22.64 -11.84
N VAL A 550 21.47 21.65 -11.74
CA VAL A 550 21.71 20.61 -12.74
C VAL A 550 20.92 19.35 -12.34
N ALA A 551 20.39 18.62 -13.31
CA ALA A 551 19.83 17.29 -13.06
C ALA A 551 20.88 16.38 -12.38
N PRO A 552 20.47 15.45 -11.50
CA PRO A 552 21.38 14.44 -10.98
C PRO A 552 22.12 13.73 -12.12
N THR A 553 23.40 13.39 -11.91
CA THR A 553 24.15 12.63 -12.92
C THR A 553 23.54 11.23 -13.07
N GLU A 554 23.65 10.65 -14.26
CA GLU A 554 23.18 9.27 -14.50
C GLU A 554 23.75 8.27 -13.49
N ASP A 555 25.05 8.38 -13.16
CA ASP A 555 25.70 7.57 -12.13
C ASP A 555 25.07 7.73 -10.74
N ALA A 556 24.70 8.96 -10.35
CA ALA A 556 24.02 9.18 -9.07
C ALA A 556 22.61 8.59 -9.07
N VAL A 557 21.88 8.67 -10.19
CA VAL A 557 20.56 8.05 -10.33
C VAL A 557 20.66 6.53 -10.24
N GLU A 558 21.62 5.92 -10.96
CA GLU A 558 21.86 4.48 -10.92
C GLU A 558 22.26 3.97 -9.52
N GLN A 559 23.09 4.73 -8.80
CA GLN A 559 23.48 4.39 -7.42
C GLN A 559 22.28 4.42 -6.46
N VAL A 560 21.42 5.43 -6.54
CA VAL A 560 20.21 5.50 -5.72
C VAL A 560 19.24 4.37 -6.08
N GLN A 561 19.08 4.05 -7.37
CA GLN A 561 18.28 2.92 -7.82
C GLN A 561 18.84 1.59 -7.31
N ALA A 562 20.17 1.43 -7.23
CA ALA A 562 20.79 0.24 -6.67
C ALA A 562 20.53 0.09 -5.16
N LEU A 563 20.53 1.19 -4.39
CA LEU A 563 20.21 1.15 -2.95
C LEU A 563 18.82 0.58 -2.69
N ILE A 564 17.85 0.91 -3.54
CA ILE A 564 16.47 0.43 -3.43
C ILE A 564 16.39 -1.10 -3.59
N ILE A 565 17.19 -1.66 -4.51
CA ILE A 565 17.23 -3.10 -4.78
C ILE A 565 17.87 -3.88 -3.61
N PHE A 566 18.80 -3.28 -2.86
CA PHE A 566 19.49 -3.94 -1.75
C PHE A 566 18.62 -4.07 -0.48
N GLU A 567 17.76 -3.09 -0.18
CA GLU A 567 16.83 -3.17 0.97
C GLU A 567 15.67 -4.18 0.73
N ASP A 568 15.22 -4.34 -0.51
CA ASP A 568 14.24 -5.38 -0.89
C ASP A 568 14.78 -6.81 -0.66
N ILE A 569 16.11 -7.00 -0.61
CA ILE A 569 16.75 -8.30 -0.35
C ILE A 569 16.90 -8.57 1.16
N GLU A 570 17.12 -7.56 1.98
CA GLU A 570 17.22 -7.72 3.44
C GLU A 570 15.85 -7.79 4.14
N THR A 571 14.82 -7.16 3.59
CA THR A 571 13.44 -7.21 4.14
C THR A 571 12.75 -8.57 3.95
N GLU A 572 13.26 -9.46 3.09
CA GLU A 572 12.80 -10.87 3.00
C GLU A 572 13.32 -11.76 4.16
N HIS A 573 14.20 -11.26 5.04
CA HIS A 573 14.75 -12.04 6.16
C HIS A 573 14.81 -11.25 7.48
N PRO A 574 13.76 -11.28 8.32
CA PRO A 574 13.85 -10.77 9.68
C PRO A 574 14.56 -11.80 10.57
N SER A 575 15.87 -11.69 10.74
CA SER A 575 16.57 -12.32 11.87
C SER A 575 16.80 -11.30 12.98
N SER A 576 16.02 -11.43 14.05
CA SER A 576 16.19 -10.71 15.29
C SER A 576 17.55 -10.97 15.93
N SER A 577 18.04 -9.97 16.66
CA SER A 577 19.18 -9.94 17.57
C SER A 577 20.51 -9.52 16.94
N HIS A 578 20.94 -8.29 17.24
CA HIS A 578 22.24 -8.04 17.86
C HIS A 578 22.29 -6.65 18.53
N GLN A 579 22.00 -6.62 19.83
CA GLN A 579 22.63 -5.67 20.74
C GLN A 579 24.14 -5.95 20.79
N MET A 580 24.97 -5.06 20.24
CA MET A 580 26.41 -5.10 20.52
C MET A 580 26.75 -4.21 21.71
N THR A 581 26.97 -4.86 22.84
CA THR A 581 27.66 -4.29 24.00
C THR A 581 29.17 -4.26 23.72
N LYS A 582 29.78 -3.08 23.86
CA LYS A 582 31.22 -2.86 23.82
C LYS A 582 31.91 -3.68 24.91
N LYS A 583 32.86 -4.57 24.59
CA LYS A 583 33.92 -4.99 25.54
C LYS A 583 35.26 -5.30 24.84
N ARG A 584 36.28 -4.67 25.42
CA ARG A 584 37.72 -4.61 25.14
C ARG A 584 38.42 -5.93 24.76
N HIS A 585 39.41 -5.81 23.87
CA HIS A 585 40.47 -6.77 23.62
C HIS A 585 41.35 -7.07 24.85
N GLN A 586 41.69 -8.36 25.05
CA GLN A 586 43.04 -8.76 25.43
C GLN A 586 43.32 -10.24 25.08
N SER A 587 44.48 -10.47 24.47
CA SER A 587 45.07 -11.71 23.99
C SER A 587 45.64 -12.59 25.10
N LEU A 588 45.73 -13.93 24.91
CA LEU A 588 46.93 -14.77 25.13
C LEU A 588 46.65 -16.29 24.95
N TYR A 589 47.61 -16.98 24.29
CA TYR A 589 48.01 -18.41 24.37
C TYR A 589 47.01 -19.50 23.91
N SER A 590 47.17 -20.27 22.81
CA SER A 590 48.22 -21.12 22.22
C SER A 590 47.91 -22.63 22.43
N LYS A 591 47.67 -23.34 21.31
CA LYS A 591 47.50 -24.81 21.24
C LYS A 591 48.80 -25.55 21.64
N PRO A 592 48.72 -26.87 21.91
CA PRO A 592 49.22 -27.77 20.86
C PRO A 592 48.35 -29.02 20.63
N ALA A 593 48.73 -29.75 19.59
CA ALA A 593 47.97 -30.74 18.84
C ALA A 593 48.46 -32.19 19.05
N SER A 594 47.63 -33.14 18.59
CA SER A 594 48.00 -34.50 18.11
C SER A 594 48.43 -35.48 19.21
N THR A 595 48.06 -36.76 19.25
CA THR A 595 48.00 -37.81 18.21
C THR A 595 47.15 -39.00 18.72
N ALA A 596 46.47 -39.71 17.82
CA ALA A 596 45.99 -41.09 18.01
C ALA A 596 47.07 -42.10 17.57
N PRO A 597 46.88 -43.44 17.55
CA PRO A 597 45.86 -44.34 18.13
C PRO A 597 46.51 -45.56 18.86
N HIS A 598 45.74 -46.60 19.23
CA HIS A 598 46.03 -48.04 18.97
C HIS A 598 44.83 -48.92 19.38
N SER A 599 44.84 -50.15 18.87
CA SER A 599 43.68 -50.93 18.41
C SER A 599 43.33 -52.14 19.30
N PHE A 600 42.04 -52.49 19.29
CA PHE A 600 41.37 -53.81 19.50
C PHE A 600 41.87 -54.82 20.55
N SER A 601 41.02 -55.13 21.53
CA SER A 601 40.72 -56.52 21.91
C SER A 601 39.31 -56.67 22.48
N THR A 602 38.61 -57.68 21.98
CA THR A 602 37.29 -58.20 22.35
C THR A 602 37.35 -59.08 23.60
N SER A 603 36.36 -58.99 24.50
CA SER A 603 35.79 -60.18 25.16
C SER A 603 34.46 -59.90 25.84
N THR A 604 33.52 -60.78 25.52
CA THR A 604 32.17 -61.04 26.04
C THR A 604 32.11 -61.38 27.53
N GLY A 605 30.97 -61.07 28.17
CA GLY A 605 30.56 -61.69 29.44
C GLY A 605 29.44 -60.93 30.15
N ALA A 606 28.22 -61.44 30.07
CA ALA A 606 27.04 -60.89 30.72
C ALA A 606 27.04 -61.17 32.23
N ALA A 607 26.69 -60.16 33.03
CA ALA A 607 26.10 -60.32 34.37
C ALA A 607 25.21 -59.10 34.65
N ALA A 608 23.93 -59.34 34.89
CA ALA A 608 22.95 -58.34 35.27
C ALA A 608 23.12 -57.99 36.76
N SER A 609 23.15 -56.70 37.08
CA SER A 609 22.87 -56.19 38.42
C SER A 609 22.04 -54.91 38.32
N ASP A 610 20.96 -54.88 39.10
CA ASP A 610 20.00 -53.79 39.23
C ASP A 610 20.69 -52.47 39.60
N ALA A 611 20.57 -51.49 38.71
CA ALA A 611 20.82 -50.08 39.01
C ALA A 611 19.66 -49.25 38.41
N PRO A 612 19.19 -48.19 39.10
CA PRO A 612 18.11 -47.35 38.60
C PRO A 612 18.49 -46.74 37.25
N SER A 613 17.57 -46.80 36.28
CA SER A 613 17.80 -46.42 34.89
C SER A 613 18.35 -45.00 34.76
N SER A 614 19.49 -44.84 34.10
CA SER A 614 20.05 -43.51 33.83
C SER A 614 19.15 -42.73 32.86
N VAL A 615 19.20 -41.40 32.90
CA VAL A 615 18.45 -40.52 31.97
C VAL A 615 18.74 -40.89 30.50
N ASN A 616 19.94 -41.40 30.20
CA ASN A 616 20.31 -41.88 28.88
C ASN A 616 19.61 -43.19 28.49
N ASP A 617 19.29 -44.06 29.45
CA ASP A 617 18.53 -45.29 29.23
C ASP A 617 17.04 -44.98 29.04
N LEU A 618 16.50 -44.00 29.76
CA LEU A 618 15.16 -43.44 29.54
C LEU A 618 15.04 -42.80 28.14
N LEU A 619 16.04 -42.02 27.71
CA LEU A 619 16.11 -41.45 26.36
C LEU A 619 16.25 -42.53 25.27
N LYS A 620 16.96 -43.64 25.54
CA LYS A 620 17.03 -44.79 24.63
C LYS A 620 15.69 -45.52 24.51
N THR A 621 14.95 -45.62 25.61
CA THR A 621 13.65 -46.27 25.69
C THR A 621 12.55 -45.41 25.05
N LEU A 622 12.63 -44.07 25.21
CA LEU A 622 11.80 -43.10 24.51
C LEU A 622 12.05 -43.08 23.00
N ARG A 623 13.32 -43.16 22.58
CA ARG A 623 13.66 -43.30 21.15
C ARG A 623 13.17 -44.61 20.52
N ARG A 624 12.99 -45.67 21.31
CA ARG A 624 12.41 -46.95 20.85
C ARG A 624 10.88 -46.96 20.81
N SER A 625 10.21 -46.08 21.58
CA SER A 625 8.75 -46.02 21.65
C SER A 625 8.12 -45.02 20.67
N TYR A 626 8.92 -44.15 20.04
CA TYR A 626 8.49 -43.22 18.98
C TYR A 626 8.54 -43.79 17.55
N ILE A 627 8.60 -45.11 17.40
CA ILE A 627 8.47 -45.75 16.08
C ILE A 627 6.97 -46.02 15.85
N SER A 628 6.32 -45.15 15.08
CA SER A 628 4.97 -45.40 14.56
C SER A 628 5.01 -46.53 13.51
N PRO A 629 3.96 -47.36 13.33
CA PRO A 629 4.05 -48.64 12.60
C PRO A 629 4.09 -48.59 11.06
N GLU A 630 4.28 -47.44 10.40
CA GLU A 630 4.04 -47.30 8.95
C GLU A 630 5.27 -46.90 8.09
N SER A 631 6.48 -47.34 8.45
CA SER A 631 7.61 -47.28 7.51
C SER A 631 8.35 -48.61 7.42
N SER A 632 8.02 -49.41 6.41
CA SER A 632 8.84 -50.54 5.96
C SER A 632 10.07 -50.02 5.23
N HIS A 633 11.14 -49.71 5.97
CA HIS A 633 12.49 -49.60 5.42
C HIS A 633 13.24 -50.90 5.72
N GLU A 634 13.54 -51.66 4.66
CA GLU A 634 14.43 -52.81 4.74
C GLU A 634 15.80 -52.40 5.33
N PRO A 635 16.36 -53.16 6.28
CA PRO A 635 17.68 -52.88 6.81
C PRO A 635 18.73 -53.17 5.72
N THR A 636 19.48 -52.15 5.31
CA THR A 636 20.62 -52.30 4.40
C THR A 636 21.67 -53.21 5.03
N VAL A 637 21.71 -54.47 4.58
CA VAL A 637 22.77 -55.43 4.92
C VAL A 637 24.09 -54.93 4.33
N GLN A 638 25.06 -54.59 5.17
CA GLN A 638 26.43 -54.33 4.73
C GLN A 638 27.11 -55.66 4.38
N THR A 639 27.05 -56.06 3.11
CA THR A 639 27.85 -57.19 2.61
C THR A 639 29.28 -56.76 2.30
N PRO A 640 30.32 -57.50 2.73
CA PRO A 640 31.71 -57.18 2.43
C PRO A 640 32.03 -57.39 0.95
N THR A 641 32.67 -56.40 0.34
CA THR A 641 33.02 -56.39 -1.10
C THR A 641 34.23 -57.27 -1.41
N LEU A 642 34.07 -58.26 -2.29
CA LEU A 642 35.17 -59.10 -2.83
C LEU A 642 36.07 -58.35 -3.84
N PRO A 643 37.35 -58.73 -4.01
CA PRO A 643 38.27 -58.13 -4.99
C PRO A 643 37.91 -58.36 -6.47
N PRO A 644 38.36 -57.49 -7.41
CA PRO A 644 37.85 -57.45 -8.79
C PRO A 644 38.14 -58.69 -9.64
N SER A 645 39.28 -59.36 -9.42
CA SER A 645 39.70 -60.54 -10.20
C SER A 645 38.79 -61.76 -9.97
N LEU A 646 38.17 -61.88 -8.80
CA LEU A 646 37.21 -62.94 -8.50
C LEU A 646 35.78 -62.60 -8.92
N ARG A 647 35.43 -61.31 -9.10
CA ARG A 647 34.12 -60.88 -9.61
C ARG A 647 33.94 -61.17 -11.10
N ASN A 648 35.00 -61.02 -11.88
CA ASN A 648 34.98 -61.30 -13.32
C ASN A 648 34.87 -62.80 -13.63
N LEU A 649 35.23 -63.68 -12.69
CA LEU A 649 35.15 -65.13 -12.87
C LEU A 649 33.79 -65.72 -12.41
N LEU A 650 33.02 -64.94 -11.63
CA LEU A 650 31.70 -65.31 -11.08
C LEU A 650 30.54 -64.49 -11.67
N ASP A 651 30.81 -63.68 -12.70
CA ASP A 651 29.83 -62.87 -13.44
C ASP A 651 28.89 -62.01 -12.57
N VAL A 652 29.44 -61.38 -11.52
CA VAL A 652 28.69 -60.51 -10.60
C VAL A 652 28.76 -59.04 -11.05
N PRO A 653 27.64 -58.28 -11.12
CA PRO A 653 27.61 -56.90 -11.60
C PRO A 653 28.40 -55.90 -10.73
N SER A 654 28.85 -54.79 -11.32
CA SER A 654 29.59 -53.74 -10.62
C SER A 654 28.68 -52.87 -9.72
N THR A 655 29.18 -52.50 -8.54
CA THR A 655 28.45 -51.67 -7.57
C THR A 655 28.35 -50.21 -8.04
N PRO A 656 27.17 -49.56 -7.95
CA PRO A 656 26.96 -48.20 -8.45
C PRO A 656 27.70 -47.13 -7.63
N THR A 657 27.99 -45.99 -8.26
CA THR A 657 28.70 -44.85 -7.65
C THR A 657 27.87 -44.17 -6.55
N PRO A 658 28.51 -43.67 -5.47
CA PRO A 658 27.79 -43.04 -4.36
C PRO A 658 27.20 -41.68 -4.75
N ARG A 659 26.02 -41.37 -4.18
CA ARG A 659 25.26 -40.13 -4.45
C ARG A 659 26.08 -38.86 -4.11
N PRO A 660 25.84 -37.75 -4.83
CA PRO A 660 26.49 -36.46 -4.57
C PRO A 660 26.14 -35.93 -3.16
N ARG A 661 27.15 -35.41 -2.46
CA ARG A 661 27.00 -34.86 -1.09
C ARG A 661 26.36 -33.47 -1.13
N ARG A 662 25.44 -33.20 -0.18
CA ARG A 662 24.85 -31.87 0.03
C ARG A 662 25.94 -30.83 0.39
N PRO A 663 25.78 -29.56 -0.02
CA PRO A 663 26.76 -28.50 0.26
C PRO A 663 26.89 -28.24 1.78
N GLN A 664 28.11 -27.97 2.23
CA GLN A 664 28.45 -27.75 3.64
C GLN A 664 28.16 -26.32 4.07
N ARG A 665 27.54 -26.16 5.24
CA ARG A 665 27.32 -24.86 5.87
C ARG A 665 28.63 -24.34 6.47
N ILE A 666 29.03 -23.13 6.08
CA ILE A 666 30.24 -22.43 6.50
C ILE A 666 29.80 -21.06 7.04
N ASP A 667 30.42 -20.57 8.11
CA ASP A 667 30.19 -19.21 8.62
C ASP A 667 30.95 -18.13 7.80
N ALA A 668 30.69 -16.85 8.10
CA ALA A 668 31.32 -15.70 7.43
C ALA A 668 32.86 -15.65 7.56
N ASN A 669 33.45 -16.44 8.46
CA ASN A 669 34.90 -16.57 8.66
C ASN A 669 35.46 -17.90 8.13
N GLY A 670 34.69 -18.64 7.31
CA GLY A 670 35.17 -19.83 6.63
C GLY A 670 35.23 -21.09 7.49
N ARG A 671 34.65 -21.11 8.70
CA ARG A 671 34.64 -22.29 9.58
C ARG A 671 33.37 -23.12 9.41
N ARG A 672 33.54 -24.44 9.44
CA ARG A 672 32.43 -25.40 9.43
C ARG A 672 31.68 -25.35 10.76
N LEU A 673 30.38 -25.09 10.69
CA LEU A 673 29.51 -25.17 11.85
C LEU A 673 29.18 -26.64 12.19
N PRO A 674 29.18 -27.03 13.47
CA PRO A 674 28.69 -28.35 13.87
C PRO A 674 27.20 -28.48 13.56
N ALA A 675 26.75 -29.69 13.20
CA ALA A 675 25.35 -29.95 12.96
C ALA A 675 24.56 -29.76 14.27
N GLY A 676 23.74 -28.72 14.32
CA GLY A 676 22.81 -28.51 15.43
C GLY A 676 21.73 -29.60 15.49
N PRO A 677 21.11 -29.81 16.66
CA PRO A 677 19.95 -30.68 16.78
C PRO A 677 18.81 -30.16 15.90
N ALA A 678 18.01 -31.07 15.34
CA ALA A 678 16.82 -30.68 14.59
C ALA A 678 15.88 -29.86 15.49
N PRO A 679 15.26 -28.78 14.96
CA PRO A 679 14.33 -27.97 15.74
C PRO A 679 13.17 -28.83 16.27
N PRO A 680 12.64 -28.53 17.48
CA PRO A 680 11.49 -29.23 18.04
C PRO A 680 10.26 -29.17 17.10
N GLN A 681 9.45 -30.24 17.06
CA GLN A 681 8.22 -30.26 16.26
C GLN A 681 7.26 -29.14 16.62
N SER A 682 7.21 -28.74 17.90
CA SER A 682 6.41 -27.61 18.37
C SER A 682 6.80 -26.26 17.76
N TRP A 683 7.99 -26.13 17.16
CA TRP A 683 8.40 -24.94 16.39
C TRP A 683 8.00 -25.00 14.92
N LEU A 684 7.73 -26.20 14.41
CA LEU A 684 7.29 -26.42 13.03
C LEU A 684 5.76 -26.40 12.94
N ASP A 685 5.05 -26.97 13.92
CA ASP A 685 3.58 -27.08 13.85
C ASP A 685 2.85 -25.73 13.98
N SER A 686 3.47 -24.71 14.57
CA SER A 686 2.90 -23.36 14.75
C SER A 686 3.58 -22.27 13.92
N SER A 687 4.49 -22.63 13.02
CA SER A 687 5.20 -21.67 12.17
C SER A 687 4.53 -21.53 10.80
N ARG A 688 4.19 -20.31 10.40
CA ARG A 688 3.76 -19.97 9.02
C ARG A 688 4.82 -20.27 7.95
N HIS A 689 6.06 -20.52 8.37
CA HIS A 689 7.19 -20.88 7.51
C HIS A 689 7.50 -22.38 7.53
N ALA A 690 6.69 -23.18 8.24
CA ALA A 690 6.80 -24.61 8.13
C ALA A 690 6.33 -25.05 6.74
N PRO A 691 7.07 -25.93 6.04
CA PRO A 691 6.55 -26.57 4.85
C PRO A 691 5.24 -27.28 5.26
N LYS A 692 4.16 -27.04 4.51
CA LYS A 692 2.86 -27.67 4.78
C LYS A 692 3.06 -29.19 4.97
N PRO A 693 2.48 -29.81 6.00
CA PRO A 693 2.57 -31.25 6.16
C PRO A 693 1.83 -31.92 5.00
N GLU A 694 2.60 -32.39 4.02
CA GLU A 694 2.12 -33.20 2.90
C GLU A 694 1.38 -34.40 3.48
N THR A 695 0.05 -34.35 3.47
CA THR A 695 -0.76 -35.51 3.83
C THR A 695 -0.59 -36.55 2.73
N GLU A 696 -0.56 -37.83 3.06
CA GLU A 696 -0.30 -38.89 2.06
C GLU A 696 -1.34 -38.93 0.92
N THR A 697 -2.51 -38.29 1.13
CA THR A 697 -3.53 -38.03 0.10
C THR A 697 -3.14 -36.93 -0.92
N GLU A 698 -2.22 -36.03 -0.57
CA GLU A 698 -1.68 -34.98 -1.44
C GLU A 698 -0.56 -35.48 -2.36
N LYS A 699 0.17 -36.53 -1.97
CA LYS A 699 1.21 -37.13 -2.83
C LYS A 699 0.64 -37.80 -4.08
N GLU A 700 -0.57 -38.37 -4.01
CA GLU A 700 -1.21 -38.94 -5.21
C GLU A 700 -1.87 -37.88 -6.11
N SER A 701 -2.29 -36.73 -5.55
CA SER A 701 -2.97 -35.66 -6.31
C SER A 701 -1.99 -34.65 -6.92
N HIS A 702 -0.94 -34.23 -6.19
CA HIS A 702 0.06 -33.29 -6.72
C HIS A 702 1.00 -33.90 -7.75
N ASP A 703 1.32 -35.20 -7.65
CA ASP A 703 2.28 -35.85 -8.56
C ASP A 703 1.68 -36.12 -9.96
N VAL A 704 0.34 -36.04 -10.08
CA VAL A 704 -0.43 -36.08 -11.34
C VAL A 704 -0.72 -34.67 -11.86
N GLN A 705 -0.96 -33.68 -11.00
CA GLN A 705 -1.33 -32.31 -11.40
C GLN A 705 -0.15 -31.38 -11.72
N GLY A 706 1.04 -31.58 -11.14
CA GLY A 706 2.24 -30.81 -11.49
C GLY A 706 2.64 -30.94 -12.96
N SER A 707 2.26 -32.05 -13.60
CA SER A 707 2.59 -32.37 -14.99
C SER A 707 1.68 -31.71 -16.04
N ARG A 708 0.60 -31.02 -15.63
CA ARG A 708 -0.39 -30.41 -16.55
C ARG A 708 -0.45 -28.88 -16.50
N ARG A 709 0.31 -28.25 -15.58
CA ARG A 709 0.32 -26.78 -15.47
C ARG A 709 1.15 -26.20 -16.60
N LEU A 710 0.54 -25.37 -17.43
CA LEU A 710 1.18 -24.72 -18.57
C LEU A 710 2.29 -23.78 -18.13
N ALA A 711 3.19 -23.44 -19.06
CA ALA A 711 4.17 -22.38 -18.83
C ALA A 711 3.47 -21.02 -18.72
N LEU A 712 4.01 -20.15 -17.86
CA LEU A 712 3.59 -18.76 -17.79
C LEU A 712 3.82 -18.11 -19.17
N HIS A 713 2.78 -17.55 -19.77
CA HIS A 713 2.81 -16.99 -21.13
C HIS A 713 2.95 -18.00 -22.28
N HIS A 714 2.34 -19.19 -22.18
CA HIS A 714 2.34 -20.18 -23.27
C HIS A 714 1.68 -19.68 -24.59
N LEU A 715 0.72 -18.76 -24.51
CA LEU A 715 0.18 -18.07 -25.69
C LEU A 715 1.03 -16.84 -26.07
N PRO A 716 1.30 -16.59 -27.37
CA PRO A 716 1.97 -15.38 -27.85
C PRO A 716 1.15 -14.09 -27.61
N GLY A 717 1.77 -12.92 -27.79
CA GLY A 717 1.06 -11.63 -27.80
C GLY A 717 1.19 -10.75 -26.54
N ILE A 718 1.93 -11.18 -25.52
CA ILE A 718 2.28 -10.32 -24.36
C ILE A 718 3.56 -9.57 -24.66
N THR A 719 3.46 -8.27 -24.95
CA THR A 719 4.57 -7.40 -25.36
C THR A 719 5.52 -7.03 -24.21
N ARG A 720 5.03 -6.96 -22.97
CA ARG A 720 5.81 -6.59 -21.78
C ARG A 720 5.55 -7.57 -20.63
N LYS A 721 6.33 -8.66 -20.59
CA LYS A 721 6.27 -9.64 -19.50
C LYS A 721 6.87 -9.04 -18.22
N PRO A 722 6.25 -9.26 -17.04
CA PRO A 722 6.88 -8.94 -15.77
C PRO A 722 8.25 -9.62 -15.68
N ARG A 723 9.26 -8.94 -15.12
CA ARG A 723 10.55 -9.58 -14.86
C ARG A 723 10.34 -10.61 -13.75
N PRO A 724 10.90 -11.83 -13.86
CA PRO A 724 10.83 -12.80 -12.76
C PRO A 724 11.32 -12.16 -11.46
N ARG A 725 10.56 -12.32 -10.38
CA ARG A 725 10.76 -11.69 -9.05
C ARG A 725 10.64 -10.17 -8.98
N SER A 726 10.10 -9.52 -10.01
CA SER A 726 9.68 -8.12 -9.85
C SER A 726 8.47 -8.03 -8.92
N LEU A 727 8.26 -6.87 -8.30
CA LEU A 727 7.09 -6.63 -7.45
C LEU A 727 5.78 -7.03 -8.14
N VAL A 728 5.63 -6.68 -9.43
CA VAL A 728 4.46 -7.06 -10.23
C VAL A 728 4.32 -8.58 -10.39
N ASP A 729 5.41 -9.30 -10.63
CA ASP A 729 5.43 -10.77 -10.73
C ASP A 729 5.04 -11.41 -9.39
N CYS A 730 5.65 -10.96 -8.29
CA CYS A 730 5.37 -11.45 -6.94
C CYS A 730 3.91 -11.15 -6.50
N CYS A 731 3.41 -9.95 -6.76
CA CYS A 731 2.03 -9.57 -6.45
C CYS A 731 1.03 -10.39 -7.26
N LEU A 732 1.21 -10.51 -8.58
CA LEU A 732 0.32 -11.31 -9.43
C LEU A 732 0.35 -12.80 -9.05
N GLN A 733 1.53 -13.33 -8.70
CA GLN A 733 1.67 -14.69 -8.20
C GLN A 733 0.91 -14.87 -6.88
N ARG A 734 1.10 -13.97 -5.91
CA ARG A 734 0.43 -14.04 -4.61
C ARG A 734 -1.09 -13.88 -4.72
N MET A 735 -1.55 -12.98 -5.59
CA MET A 735 -2.98 -12.80 -5.88
C MET A 735 -3.58 -14.04 -6.54
N ALA A 736 -2.82 -14.72 -7.40
CA ALA A 736 -3.26 -15.97 -8.02
C ALA A 736 -3.29 -17.13 -7.02
N GLU A 737 -2.28 -17.29 -6.17
CA GLU A 737 -2.22 -18.32 -5.13
C GLU A 737 -3.37 -18.19 -4.12
N ASP A 738 -3.79 -16.96 -3.82
CA ASP A 738 -4.85 -16.63 -2.87
C ASP A 738 -6.15 -16.20 -3.60
N TRP A 739 -6.39 -16.72 -4.81
CA TRP A 739 -7.44 -16.23 -5.70
C TRP A 739 -8.83 -16.26 -5.06
N ASP A 740 -9.16 -17.28 -4.27
CA ASP A 740 -10.49 -17.37 -3.63
C ASP A 740 -10.73 -16.19 -2.69
N PHE A 741 -9.74 -15.82 -1.88
CA PHE A 741 -9.78 -14.64 -1.02
C PHE A 741 -9.90 -13.35 -1.83
N GLN A 742 -9.08 -13.20 -2.88
CA GLN A 742 -9.09 -12.02 -3.74
C GLN A 742 -10.44 -11.84 -4.44
N ASN A 743 -11.01 -12.95 -4.92
CA ASN A 743 -12.29 -12.97 -5.60
C ASN A 743 -13.43 -12.53 -4.68
N GLU A 744 -13.43 -12.93 -3.41
CA GLU A 744 -14.47 -12.55 -2.44
C GLU A 744 -14.29 -11.14 -1.87
N TYR A 745 -13.09 -10.82 -1.36
CA TYR A 745 -12.83 -9.56 -0.67
C TYR A 745 -12.74 -8.36 -1.62
N ASN A 746 -12.06 -8.51 -2.76
CA ASN A 746 -11.83 -7.44 -3.73
C ASN A 746 -12.85 -7.42 -4.88
N GLN A 747 -14.03 -8.01 -4.68
CA GLN A 747 -15.04 -8.22 -5.73
C GLN A 747 -15.44 -6.95 -6.51
N TYR A 748 -15.37 -5.77 -5.91
CA TYR A 748 -15.70 -4.49 -6.55
C TYR A 748 -14.48 -3.76 -7.14
N HIS A 749 -13.26 -4.18 -6.79
CA HIS A 749 -12.00 -3.54 -7.20
C HIS A 749 -11.25 -4.34 -8.28
N LEU A 750 -11.59 -5.60 -8.51
CA LEU A 750 -10.93 -6.42 -9.54
C LEU A 750 -11.11 -5.87 -10.95
N ALA A 751 -12.26 -5.24 -11.24
CA ALA A 751 -12.53 -4.61 -12.52
C ALA A 751 -11.76 -3.30 -12.74
N SER A 752 -11.38 -2.59 -11.68
CA SER A 752 -10.65 -1.31 -11.76
C SER A 752 -9.16 -1.50 -12.08
N LEU A 753 -8.67 -2.74 -12.05
CA LEU A 753 -7.30 -3.05 -12.46
C LEU A 753 -7.10 -2.70 -13.95
N PRO A 754 -5.95 -2.10 -14.33
CA PRO A 754 -5.61 -1.89 -15.73
C PRO A 754 -5.79 -3.18 -16.55
N THR A 755 -6.39 -3.07 -17.74
CA THR A 755 -6.69 -4.20 -18.63
C THR A 755 -5.49 -5.14 -18.81
N ARG A 756 -4.29 -4.57 -18.96
CA ARG A 756 -3.04 -5.33 -19.04
C ARG A 756 -2.80 -6.23 -17.83
N LEU A 757 -3.03 -5.73 -16.61
CA LEU A 757 -2.83 -6.49 -15.39
C LEU A 757 -3.93 -7.55 -15.21
N ARG A 758 -5.18 -7.25 -15.58
CA ARG A 758 -6.28 -8.23 -15.61
C ARG A 758 -5.95 -9.42 -16.53
N THR A 759 -5.46 -9.14 -17.74
CA THR A 759 -5.02 -10.17 -18.69
C THR A 759 -3.85 -10.99 -18.16
N LEU A 760 -2.86 -10.35 -17.51
CA LEU A 760 -1.74 -11.07 -16.90
C LEU A 760 -2.20 -11.93 -15.73
N LEU A 761 -3.04 -11.39 -14.86
CA LEU A 761 -3.58 -12.10 -13.70
C LEU A 761 -4.28 -13.39 -14.09
N LEU A 762 -5.05 -13.41 -15.18
CA LEU A 762 -5.65 -14.65 -15.71
C LEU A 762 -4.61 -15.74 -16.02
N SER A 763 -3.49 -15.37 -16.65
CA SER A 763 -2.39 -16.32 -16.91
C SER A 763 -1.67 -16.77 -15.62
N TYR A 764 -1.61 -15.92 -14.59
CA TYR A 764 -1.05 -16.31 -13.28
C TYR A 764 -2.01 -17.20 -12.51
N ILE A 765 -3.32 -16.96 -12.55
CA ILE A 765 -4.35 -17.84 -11.96
C ILE A 765 -4.31 -19.20 -12.65
N ALA A 766 -4.20 -19.24 -13.97
CA ALA A 766 -4.04 -20.48 -14.73
C ALA A 766 -2.81 -21.30 -14.30
N ARG A 767 -1.73 -20.64 -13.85
CA ARG A 767 -0.47 -21.28 -13.45
C ARG A 767 -0.42 -21.62 -11.95
N PHE A 768 -0.75 -20.68 -11.09
CA PHE A 768 -0.52 -20.72 -9.64
C PHE A 768 -1.82 -20.82 -8.82
N GLY A 769 -2.96 -20.53 -9.45
CA GLY A 769 -4.25 -20.51 -8.78
C GLY A 769 -4.89 -21.87 -8.52
N PRO A 770 -6.17 -21.86 -8.06
CA PRO A 770 -6.89 -23.05 -7.63
C PRO A 770 -7.14 -24.01 -8.79
N VAL A 771 -7.45 -25.28 -8.47
CA VAL A 771 -7.68 -26.36 -9.46
C VAL A 771 -8.82 -26.00 -10.43
N ASP A 772 -9.80 -25.26 -9.93
CA ASP A 772 -10.95 -24.80 -10.68
C ASP A 772 -10.67 -23.51 -11.49
N GLY A 773 -9.47 -22.94 -11.41
CA GLY A 773 -9.06 -21.74 -12.15
C GLY A 773 -9.84 -20.48 -11.73
N VAL A 774 -10.10 -19.56 -12.68
CA VAL A 774 -10.66 -18.23 -12.36
C VAL A 774 -12.11 -18.28 -11.85
N GLY A 775 -12.88 -19.30 -12.24
CA GLY A 775 -14.31 -19.41 -11.94
C GLY A 775 -15.19 -18.42 -12.71
N TYR A 776 -16.47 -18.76 -12.93
CA TYR A 776 -17.38 -17.90 -13.70
C TYR A 776 -17.69 -16.57 -13.00
N ILE A 777 -17.83 -16.59 -11.67
CA ILE A 777 -18.08 -15.38 -10.87
C ILE A 777 -16.85 -14.46 -10.89
N GLY A 778 -15.66 -15.02 -10.70
CA GLY A 778 -14.41 -14.27 -10.74
C GLY A 778 -14.13 -13.69 -12.13
N LEU A 779 -14.44 -14.44 -13.19
CA LEU A 779 -14.38 -13.95 -14.56
C LEU A 779 -15.35 -12.77 -14.80
N GLY A 780 -16.57 -12.84 -14.25
CA GLY A 780 -17.52 -11.73 -14.29
C GLY A 780 -16.99 -10.48 -13.59
N ARG A 781 -16.43 -10.64 -12.38
CA ARG A 781 -15.85 -9.54 -11.58
C ARG A 781 -14.63 -8.89 -12.24
N LEU A 782 -13.86 -9.62 -13.03
CA LEU A 782 -12.73 -9.05 -13.79
C LEU A 782 -13.19 -8.30 -15.05
N LEU A 783 -14.34 -8.64 -15.63
CA LEU A 783 -14.81 -8.10 -16.91
C LEU A 783 -15.89 -7.02 -16.77
N GLN A 784 -16.63 -6.98 -15.66
CA GLN A 784 -17.73 -6.05 -15.45
C GLN A 784 -17.20 -4.70 -14.92
N LEU A 785 -17.06 -3.72 -15.81
CA LEU A 785 -16.68 -2.36 -15.45
C LEU A 785 -17.86 -1.64 -14.75
N PRO A 786 -17.60 -0.72 -13.80
CA PRO A 786 -18.65 0.10 -13.19
C PRO A 786 -19.42 0.92 -14.23
N GLU A 787 -20.71 1.18 -13.99
CA GLU A 787 -21.48 2.16 -14.77
C GLU A 787 -20.91 3.56 -14.50
N ASP A 788 -20.64 4.34 -15.54
CA ASP A 788 -20.27 5.75 -15.39
C ASP A 788 -21.49 6.51 -14.85
N ASP A 789 -21.42 6.95 -13.58
CA ASP A 789 -22.50 7.59 -12.82
C ASP A 789 -23.07 8.89 -13.47
N GLU A 790 -22.42 9.46 -14.50
CA GLU A 790 -22.87 10.70 -15.16
C GLU A 790 -23.27 10.56 -16.64
N SER A 791 -22.94 9.46 -17.33
CA SER A 791 -23.17 9.35 -18.79
C SER A 791 -24.15 8.25 -19.21
N GLY A 792 -24.42 7.26 -18.34
CA GLY A 792 -25.25 6.10 -18.69
C GLY A 792 -24.69 5.26 -19.85
N GLN A 793 -23.41 5.44 -20.20
CA GLN A 793 -22.74 4.73 -21.28
C GLN A 793 -21.96 3.56 -20.68
N GLU A 794 -22.32 2.31 -21.03
CA GLU A 794 -21.56 1.12 -20.61
C GLU A 794 -20.13 1.20 -21.18
N VAL A 795 -19.12 1.32 -20.30
CA VAL A 795 -17.71 1.27 -20.70
C VAL A 795 -17.39 -0.18 -21.10
N ASN A 796 -16.95 -0.38 -22.34
CA ASN A 796 -16.63 -1.71 -22.87
C ASN A 796 -15.14 -2.02 -22.74
N ASN A 797 -14.78 -3.31 -22.56
CA ASN A 797 -13.37 -3.72 -22.57
C ASN A 797 -12.82 -3.86 -24.02
N GLU A 798 -12.83 -2.78 -24.80
CA GLU A 798 -12.35 -2.81 -26.20
C GLU A 798 -10.88 -3.26 -26.31
N ASP A 799 -10.05 -2.89 -25.33
CA ASP A 799 -8.64 -3.28 -25.24
C ASP A 799 -8.39 -4.70 -24.73
N PHE A 800 -9.43 -5.43 -24.30
CA PHE A 800 -9.31 -6.77 -23.73
C PHE A 800 -9.29 -7.83 -24.84
N SER A 801 -8.10 -8.04 -25.39
CA SER A 801 -7.89 -8.89 -26.57
C SER A 801 -7.49 -10.34 -26.25
N ARG A 802 -7.14 -10.66 -24.99
CA ARG A 802 -6.62 -11.97 -24.58
C ARG A 802 -7.34 -12.52 -23.35
N LEU A 803 -7.77 -13.78 -23.45
CA LEU A 803 -8.51 -14.48 -22.40
C LEU A 803 -7.87 -15.85 -22.11
N ASP A 804 -7.27 -16.01 -20.93
CA ASP A 804 -6.65 -17.26 -20.50
C ASP A 804 -7.56 -18.01 -19.52
N LEU A 805 -8.15 -19.13 -19.98
CA LEU A 805 -9.09 -19.96 -19.20
C LEU A 805 -8.54 -21.38 -18.99
N ALA A 806 -7.21 -21.55 -19.03
CA ALA A 806 -6.62 -22.85 -18.80
C ALA A 806 -7.04 -23.43 -17.44
N SER A 807 -7.34 -24.74 -17.40
CA SER A 807 -7.89 -25.47 -16.25
C SER A 807 -9.29 -25.01 -15.76
N SER A 808 -9.84 -23.91 -16.29
CA SER A 808 -11.16 -23.39 -15.90
C SER A 808 -12.29 -24.01 -16.73
N ILE A 809 -12.04 -24.27 -18.02
CA ILE A 809 -13.04 -24.81 -18.95
C ILE A 809 -13.41 -26.25 -18.62
N GLY A 810 -14.70 -26.52 -18.40
CA GLY A 810 -15.20 -27.86 -18.07
C GLY A 810 -15.04 -28.26 -16.59
N SER A 811 -14.47 -27.36 -15.77
CA SER A 811 -14.41 -27.47 -14.30
C SER A 811 -15.33 -26.42 -13.66
N SER A 812 -15.00 -25.13 -13.82
CA SER A 812 -15.72 -24.00 -13.19
C SER A 812 -16.41 -23.06 -14.18
N VAL A 813 -15.95 -23.05 -15.44
CA VAL A 813 -16.48 -22.22 -16.52
C VAL A 813 -16.91 -23.13 -17.67
N SER A 814 -18.10 -22.89 -18.22
CA SER A 814 -18.59 -23.60 -19.41
C SER A 814 -18.37 -22.75 -20.66
N LEU A 815 -18.17 -23.37 -21.83
CA LEU A 815 -18.09 -22.64 -23.10
C LEU A 815 -19.38 -21.85 -23.38
N LYS A 816 -20.54 -22.33 -22.91
CA LYS A 816 -21.81 -21.58 -22.97
C LYS A 816 -21.76 -20.29 -22.15
N HIS A 817 -21.11 -20.31 -20.98
CA HIS A 817 -20.92 -19.11 -20.17
C HIS A 817 -20.05 -18.09 -20.88
N VAL A 818 -18.94 -18.52 -21.49
CA VAL A 818 -18.07 -17.63 -22.28
C VAL A 818 -18.82 -17.07 -23.49
N MET A 819 -19.61 -17.88 -24.19
CA MET A 819 -20.44 -17.42 -25.31
C MET A 819 -21.45 -16.34 -24.90
N ARG A 820 -22.01 -16.40 -23.68
CA ARG A 820 -22.90 -15.34 -23.15
C ARG A 820 -22.16 -14.03 -22.87
N LEU A 821 -20.87 -14.09 -22.55
CA LEU A 821 -20.03 -12.90 -22.39
C LEU A 821 -19.65 -12.30 -23.75
N ILE A 822 -19.55 -13.11 -24.80
CA ILE A 822 -19.26 -12.62 -26.16
C ILE A 822 -20.54 -12.12 -26.85
N HIS A 823 -21.66 -12.79 -26.65
CA HIS A 823 -22.98 -12.44 -27.20
C HIS A 823 -24.01 -12.39 -26.06
N PRO A 824 -24.16 -11.24 -25.38
CA PRO A 824 -25.16 -11.10 -24.33
C PRO A 824 -26.58 -11.27 -24.91
N PRO A 825 -27.48 -12.00 -24.23
CA PRO A 825 -28.86 -12.16 -24.70
C PRO A 825 -29.61 -10.82 -24.67
N THR A 826 -30.28 -10.46 -25.78
CA THR A 826 -31.23 -9.35 -25.83
C THR A 826 -32.47 -9.72 -25.01
N ASN A 827 -32.81 -8.91 -24.00
CA ASN A 827 -34.01 -9.11 -23.18
C ASN A 827 -35.27 -8.78 -23.98
N ASP A 828 -35.84 -9.75 -24.69
CA ASP A 828 -37.22 -9.69 -25.20
C ASP A 828 -38.25 -10.05 -24.10
N SER A 829 -38.10 -9.46 -22.91
CA SER A 829 -39.05 -9.69 -21.81
C SER A 829 -39.41 -8.41 -21.09
N THR A 830 -40.17 -7.57 -21.78
CA THR A 830 -41.21 -6.75 -21.14
C THR A 830 -42.50 -6.98 -21.90
N SER A 831 -43.35 -7.84 -21.35
CA SER A 831 -44.77 -7.88 -21.67
C SER A 831 -45.31 -6.45 -21.59
N ALA A 832 -45.80 -5.95 -22.73
CA ALA A 832 -46.42 -4.65 -22.85
C ALA A 832 -47.55 -4.49 -21.81
N ALA A 833 -47.26 -3.79 -20.71
CA ALA A 833 -48.28 -3.05 -19.98
C ALA A 833 -48.49 -1.75 -20.76
N VAL A 834 -49.51 -1.77 -21.61
CA VAL A 834 -49.96 -0.66 -22.45
C VAL A 834 -50.30 0.55 -21.58
N SER A 835 -49.45 1.57 -21.60
CA SER A 835 -49.78 2.93 -21.17
C SER A 835 -49.46 3.86 -22.33
N TRP A 836 -50.49 4.47 -22.91
CA TRP A 836 -50.44 5.18 -24.19
C TRP A 836 -49.79 6.58 -24.15
N ASP A 837 -49.08 6.98 -23.07
CA ASP A 837 -48.52 8.34 -22.95
C ASP A 837 -47.10 8.41 -22.34
N ALA A 838 -46.29 7.35 -22.45
CA ALA A 838 -44.87 7.41 -22.07
C ALA A 838 -43.95 7.31 -23.31
N PRO A 839 -42.92 8.17 -23.45
CA PRO A 839 -41.94 8.01 -24.51
C PRO A 839 -41.26 6.65 -24.39
N SER A 840 -41.11 5.95 -25.51
CA SER A 840 -40.46 4.63 -25.60
C SER A 840 -39.10 4.69 -24.90
N PRO A 841 -38.81 3.83 -23.89
CA PRO A 841 -37.47 3.78 -23.32
C PRO A 841 -36.48 3.35 -24.43
N PRO A 842 -35.30 3.97 -24.51
CA PRO A 842 -34.29 3.60 -25.49
C PRO A 842 -33.94 2.12 -25.30
N GLN A 843 -34.02 1.33 -26.38
CA GLN A 843 -33.53 -0.04 -26.39
C GLN A 843 -32.02 -0.01 -26.16
N THR A 844 -31.59 -0.23 -24.92
CA THR A 844 -30.17 -0.41 -24.57
C THR A 844 -29.71 -1.77 -25.07
N ILE A 845 -29.06 -1.77 -26.23
CA ILE A 845 -28.30 -2.93 -26.71
C ILE A 845 -27.10 -3.05 -25.75
N ARG A 846 -27.13 -4.01 -24.82
CA ARG A 846 -25.97 -4.33 -23.98
C ARG A 846 -24.77 -4.62 -24.87
N ALA A 847 -23.74 -3.81 -24.76
CA ALA A 847 -22.53 -4.01 -25.55
C ALA A 847 -21.75 -5.20 -25.00
N SER A 848 -21.09 -5.94 -25.90
CA SER A 848 -20.36 -7.15 -25.50
C SER A 848 -19.06 -6.78 -24.77
N PRO A 849 -18.81 -7.30 -23.55
CA PRO A 849 -17.58 -7.01 -22.81
C PRO A 849 -16.32 -7.59 -23.45
N LEU A 850 -16.42 -8.38 -24.52
CA LEU A 850 -15.30 -9.06 -25.20
C LEU A 850 -15.29 -8.81 -26.71
N ILE A 851 -15.55 -7.57 -27.13
CA ILE A 851 -15.68 -7.20 -28.55
C ILE A 851 -14.36 -7.33 -29.35
N GLY A 852 -13.20 -7.20 -28.69
CA GLY A 852 -11.86 -7.23 -29.30
C GLY A 852 -11.09 -8.56 -29.15
N LEU A 853 -11.76 -9.66 -28.78
CA LEU A 853 -11.08 -10.91 -28.43
C LEU A 853 -10.37 -11.56 -29.63
N THR A 854 -9.05 -11.75 -29.51
CA THR A 854 -8.19 -12.35 -30.55
C THR A 854 -7.40 -13.56 -30.07
N HIS A 855 -7.07 -13.63 -28.77
CA HIS A 855 -6.28 -14.71 -28.17
C HIS A 855 -7.06 -15.44 -27.08
N VAL A 856 -7.16 -16.77 -27.15
CA VAL A 856 -7.89 -17.58 -26.15
C VAL A 856 -7.10 -18.83 -25.75
N SER A 857 -6.97 -19.06 -24.44
CA SER A 857 -6.50 -20.34 -23.89
C SER A 857 -7.66 -21.19 -23.41
N LEU A 858 -7.79 -22.42 -23.92
CA LEU A 858 -8.73 -23.42 -23.44
C LEU A 858 -8.02 -24.67 -22.92
N ALA A 859 -6.73 -24.56 -22.62
CA ALA A 859 -5.87 -25.69 -22.31
C ALA A 859 -6.22 -26.39 -20.97
N ASN A 860 -5.84 -27.67 -20.85
CA ASN A 860 -6.16 -28.55 -19.72
C ASN A 860 -7.66 -28.56 -19.38
N PRO A 861 -8.52 -29.05 -20.30
CA PRO A 861 -9.96 -29.07 -20.08
C PRO A 861 -10.36 -30.00 -18.92
N GLY A 862 -11.34 -29.56 -18.14
CA GLY A 862 -12.02 -30.37 -17.12
C GLY A 862 -12.95 -31.45 -17.71
N PRO A 863 -13.49 -32.33 -16.86
CA PRO A 863 -14.25 -33.50 -17.29
C PRO A 863 -15.55 -33.18 -18.06
N ALA A 864 -16.08 -31.95 -17.93
CA ALA A 864 -17.28 -31.52 -18.64
C ALA A 864 -16.98 -30.82 -19.99
N ALA A 865 -15.73 -30.79 -20.46
CA ALA A 865 -15.40 -30.22 -21.76
C ALA A 865 -15.98 -31.05 -22.91
N SER A 866 -16.45 -30.37 -23.96
CA SER A 866 -17.13 -31.01 -25.08
C SER A 866 -16.70 -30.39 -26.41
N TRP A 867 -16.31 -31.24 -27.36
CA TRP A 867 -16.02 -30.86 -28.74
C TRP A 867 -17.25 -30.28 -29.47
N VAL A 868 -18.47 -30.68 -29.09
CA VAL A 868 -19.71 -30.09 -29.62
C VAL A 868 -19.86 -28.64 -29.16
N ALA A 869 -19.57 -28.37 -27.88
CA ALA A 869 -19.59 -27.01 -27.35
C ALA A 869 -18.44 -26.17 -27.93
N LEU A 870 -17.28 -26.76 -28.19
CA LEU A 870 -16.16 -26.09 -28.87
C LEU A 870 -16.49 -25.70 -30.30
N LEU A 871 -17.18 -26.56 -31.07
CA LEU A 871 -17.64 -26.23 -32.42
C LEU A 871 -18.66 -25.09 -32.43
N ALA A 872 -19.55 -25.05 -31.43
CA ALA A 872 -20.49 -23.93 -31.26
C ALA A 872 -19.76 -22.63 -30.89
N PHE A 873 -18.77 -22.71 -30.00
CA PHE A 873 -17.90 -21.59 -29.65
C PHE A 873 -17.10 -21.08 -30.85
N ALA A 874 -16.56 -21.98 -31.67
CA ALA A 874 -15.81 -21.64 -32.87
C ALA A 874 -16.69 -20.92 -33.91
N ALA A 875 -17.96 -21.31 -34.04
CA ALA A 875 -18.92 -20.61 -34.89
C ALA A 875 -19.23 -19.18 -34.40
N ALA A 876 -19.16 -18.94 -33.10
CA ALA A 876 -19.35 -17.62 -32.49
C ALA A 876 -18.08 -16.75 -32.50
N THR A 877 -16.90 -17.31 -32.83
CA THR A 877 -15.61 -16.62 -32.68
C THR A 877 -14.71 -16.76 -33.93
N PRO A 878 -15.17 -16.37 -35.13
CA PRO A 878 -14.40 -16.50 -36.37
C PRO A 878 -13.16 -15.57 -36.44
N THR A 879 -13.10 -14.56 -35.58
CA THR A 879 -12.04 -13.52 -35.54
C THR A 879 -10.82 -13.92 -34.71
N LEU A 880 -10.82 -15.09 -34.06
CA LEU A 880 -9.69 -15.54 -33.25
C LEU A 880 -8.45 -15.82 -34.11
N THR A 881 -7.31 -15.32 -33.66
CA THR A 881 -6.01 -15.50 -34.31
C THR A 881 -5.11 -16.48 -33.55
N HIS A 882 -5.25 -16.58 -32.21
CA HIS A 882 -4.41 -17.47 -31.40
C HIS A 882 -5.25 -18.32 -30.45
N VAL A 883 -5.15 -19.64 -30.57
CA VAL A 883 -5.90 -20.59 -29.72
C VAL A 883 -4.99 -21.67 -29.15
N SER A 884 -5.15 -21.97 -27.86
CA SER A 884 -4.53 -23.14 -27.23
C SER A 884 -5.57 -24.19 -26.82
N LEU A 885 -5.36 -25.41 -27.33
CA LEU A 885 -6.08 -26.64 -27.02
C LEU A 885 -5.14 -27.68 -26.37
N ALA A 886 -4.09 -27.23 -25.67
CA ALA A 886 -3.16 -28.14 -25.02
C ALA A 886 -3.89 -29.08 -24.03
N PHE A 887 -3.47 -30.34 -24.02
CA PHE A 887 -4.02 -31.44 -23.21
C PHE A 887 -5.52 -31.76 -23.48
N TRP A 888 -6.08 -31.39 -24.63
CA TRP A 888 -7.44 -31.80 -24.99
C TRP A 888 -7.56 -33.29 -25.30
N PRO A 889 -8.68 -33.94 -24.90
CA PRO A 889 -8.93 -35.35 -25.23
C PRO A 889 -9.20 -35.52 -26.73
N ALA A 890 -9.02 -36.73 -27.24
CA ALA A 890 -9.26 -37.03 -28.65
C ALA A 890 -10.64 -36.54 -29.14
N PRO A 891 -10.72 -35.88 -30.32
CA PRO A 891 -11.98 -35.35 -30.85
C PRO A 891 -13.08 -36.41 -31.01
N ASN A 892 -14.19 -36.25 -30.28
CA ASN A 892 -15.37 -37.12 -30.38
C ASN A 892 -16.69 -36.34 -30.21
N LEU A 893 -17.78 -36.80 -30.85
CA LEU A 893 -19.09 -36.13 -30.81
C LEU A 893 -20.06 -36.71 -29.75
N THR A 894 -19.69 -37.81 -29.09
CA THR A 894 -20.49 -38.50 -28.05
C THR A 894 -19.85 -38.38 -26.66
N PRO A 895 -20.10 -37.30 -25.90
CA PRO A 895 -19.44 -37.04 -24.62
C PRO A 895 -19.88 -37.98 -23.47
N ASN A 896 -21.07 -38.59 -23.53
CA ASN A 896 -21.63 -39.38 -22.41
C ASN A 896 -21.20 -40.85 -22.37
N ALA A 897 -20.44 -41.33 -23.35
CA ALA A 897 -20.02 -42.72 -23.44
C ALA A 897 -18.81 -43.02 -22.53
N THR A 898 -17.96 -42.02 -22.24
CA THR A 898 -16.74 -42.13 -21.41
C THR A 898 -17.04 -42.15 -19.90
N ALA A 899 -18.08 -41.46 -19.43
CA ALA A 899 -18.40 -41.39 -18.00
C ALA A 899 -19.11 -42.65 -17.44
N VAL A 900 -19.81 -43.44 -18.28
CA VAL A 900 -20.65 -44.56 -17.82
C VAL A 900 -19.84 -45.82 -17.46
N ASN A 901 -18.67 -46.05 -18.08
CA ASN A 901 -17.88 -47.27 -17.82
C ASN A 901 -16.93 -47.18 -16.61
N ALA A 902 -16.63 -45.97 -16.10
CA ALA A 902 -15.79 -45.81 -14.91
C ALA A 902 -16.46 -46.32 -13.61
N LYS A 903 -17.80 -46.49 -13.60
CA LYS A 903 -18.56 -46.98 -12.45
C LYS A 903 -18.86 -48.49 -12.46
N MET A 904 -18.55 -49.24 -13.52
CA MET A 904 -18.96 -50.66 -13.65
C MET A 904 -17.81 -51.68 -13.68
N SER A 905 -16.60 -51.31 -13.27
CA SER A 905 -15.50 -52.28 -13.04
C SER A 905 -15.43 -52.82 -11.60
N ALA A 906 -16.56 -52.85 -10.89
CA ALA A 906 -16.69 -53.52 -9.61
C ALA A 906 -17.58 -54.77 -9.76
N ARG A 907 -16.96 -55.95 -9.72
CA ARG A 907 -17.55 -57.32 -9.66
C ARG A 907 -17.91 -58.01 -10.98
N GLY A 908 -16.89 -58.64 -11.57
CA GLY A 908 -16.89 -59.96 -12.24
C GLY A 908 -18.19 -60.53 -12.85
N SER A 909 -18.70 -59.95 -13.94
CA SER A 909 -19.64 -60.63 -14.86
C SER A 909 -19.41 -60.14 -16.30
N PRO A 910 -19.70 -60.96 -17.33
CA PRO A 910 -19.26 -60.70 -18.70
C PRO A 910 -20.05 -59.55 -19.33
N VAL A 911 -19.32 -58.68 -20.03
CA VAL A 911 -19.81 -57.48 -20.71
C VAL A 911 -20.57 -57.87 -21.98
N VAL A 912 -21.85 -57.49 -22.09
CA VAL A 912 -22.56 -57.47 -23.37
C VAL A 912 -22.29 -56.12 -24.02
N ASN A 913 -21.52 -56.13 -25.10
CA ASN A 913 -21.21 -54.95 -25.91
C ASN A 913 -22.44 -54.52 -26.73
N LEU A 914 -23.02 -53.37 -26.40
CA LEU A 914 -23.81 -52.59 -27.36
C LEU A 914 -23.15 -51.22 -27.56
N ALA A 915 -22.75 -50.96 -28.80
CA ALA A 915 -22.12 -49.73 -29.32
C ALA A 915 -20.64 -49.48 -28.90
N ALA A 916 -19.74 -50.37 -29.36
CA ALA A 916 -18.31 -50.31 -29.12
C ALA A 916 -17.44 -50.16 -30.39
N GLU A 917 -17.97 -49.64 -31.51
CA GLU A 917 -17.17 -49.50 -32.74
C GLU A 917 -16.31 -48.21 -32.75
N ASP A 918 -16.78 -47.06 -32.24
CA ASP A 918 -16.03 -45.79 -32.37
C ASP A 918 -15.00 -45.48 -31.26
N ARG A 919 -15.00 -46.24 -30.16
CA ARG A 919 -14.27 -45.83 -28.93
C ARG A 919 -12.77 -46.20 -28.90
N TYR A 920 -12.33 -47.14 -29.73
CA TYR A 920 -10.93 -47.61 -29.78
C TYR A 920 -10.32 -47.62 -31.19
N ALA A 921 -11.04 -47.12 -32.20
CA ALA A 921 -10.61 -47.16 -33.60
C ALA A 921 -9.24 -46.47 -33.82
N HIS A 922 -8.90 -45.43 -33.05
CA HIS A 922 -7.64 -44.69 -33.15
C HIS A 922 -6.45 -45.36 -32.43
N SER A 923 -6.71 -46.18 -31.39
CA SER A 923 -5.67 -46.89 -30.63
C SER A 923 -5.46 -48.35 -31.06
N ILE A 924 -6.48 -48.97 -31.66
CA ILE A 924 -6.47 -50.39 -32.08
C ILE A 924 -6.41 -50.50 -33.62
N ASP A 925 -7.19 -49.69 -34.35
CA ASP A 925 -7.32 -49.78 -35.82
C ASP A 925 -6.58 -48.67 -36.59
N LEU A 926 -5.88 -47.76 -35.87
CA LEU A 926 -5.19 -46.58 -36.41
C LEU A 926 -6.09 -45.66 -37.26
N ASP A 927 -7.41 -45.70 -37.10
CA ASP A 927 -8.36 -44.87 -37.87
C ASP A 927 -8.64 -43.53 -37.16
N PHE A 928 -8.26 -42.42 -37.81
CA PHE A 928 -8.46 -41.05 -37.33
C PHE A 928 -9.50 -40.27 -38.14
N SER A 929 -10.30 -40.94 -38.97
CA SER A 929 -11.27 -40.30 -39.88
C SER A 929 -12.29 -39.40 -39.17
N ALA A 930 -12.90 -39.90 -38.08
CA ALA A 930 -13.87 -39.14 -37.29
C ALA A 930 -13.24 -37.93 -36.58
N ALA A 931 -12.02 -38.09 -36.05
CA ALA A 931 -11.30 -37.00 -35.40
C ALA A 931 -10.89 -35.90 -36.40
N ALA A 932 -10.40 -36.31 -37.58
CA ALA A 932 -10.05 -35.41 -38.67
C ALA A 932 -11.29 -34.64 -39.19
N ALA A 933 -12.46 -35.29 -39.28
CA ALA A 933 -13.70 -34.62 -39.67
C ALA A 933 -14.14 -33.51 -38.69
N ILE A 934 -13.93 -33.70 -37.38
CA ILE A 934 -14.22 -32.69 -36.35
C ILE A 934 -13.24 -31.52 -36.47
N LEU A 935 -11.93 -31.80 -36.60
CA LEU A 935 -10.91 -30.77 -36.76
C LEU A 935 -11.09 -29.99 -38.06
N ARG A 936 -11.51 -30.63 -39.16
CA ARG A 936 -11.84 -29.96 -40.42
C ARG A 936 -13.00 -28.97 -40.26
N ARG A 937 -14.04 -29.36 -39.51
CA ARG A 937 -15.17 -28.45 -39.19
C ARG A 937 -14.72 -27.26 -38.35
N LEU A 938 -13.78 -27.47 -37.44
CA LEU A 938 -13.20 -26.41 -36.61
C LEU A 938 -12.30 -25.49 -37.46
N ALA A 939 -11.50 -26.05 -38.36
CA ALA A 939 -10.64 -25.30 -39.26
C ALA A 939 -11.41 -24.33 -40.15
N ARG A 940 -12.51 -24.78 -40.74
CA ARG A 940 -13.43 -23.95 -41.55
C ARG A 940 -14.06 -22.79 -40.78
N ARG A 941 -14.17 -22.88 -39.45
CA ARG A 941 -14.76 -21.84 -38.60
C ARG A 941 -13.72 -20.83 -38.11
N TRP A 942 -12.50 -21.29 -37.83
CA TRP A 942 -11.36 -20.46 -37.44
C TRP A 942 -10.40 -20.22 -38.62
N TYR A 943 -10.92 -19.64 -39.69
CA TYR A 943 -10.13 -19.30 -40.88
C TYR A 943 -9.10 -18.18 -40.64
N SER A 944 -9.27 -17.40 -39.57
CA SER A 944 -8.36 -16.30 -39.18
C SER A 944 -7.19 -16.75 -38.31
N LEU A 945 -7.09 -18.05 -38.00
CA LEU A 945 -6.12 -18.57 -37.04
C LEU A 945 -4.68 -18.44 -37.57
N GLU A 946 -3.79 -17.89 -36.74
CA GLU A 946 -2.36 -17.71 -36.99
C GLU A 946 -1.48 -18.60 -36.07
N TYR A 947 -1.97 -18.94 -34.87
CA TYR A 947 -1.28 -19.79 -33.90
C TYR A 947 -2.21 -20.85 -33.31
N LEU A 948 -1.74 -22.11 -33.30
CA LEU A 948 -2.45 -23.24 -32.69
C LEU A 948 -1.53 -23.98 -31.72
N ASP A 949 -1.93 -24.12 -30.47
CA ASP A 949 -1.21 -24.92 -29.47
C ASP A 949 -1.97 -26.23 -29.19
N VAL A 950 -1.31 -27.37 -29.45
CA VAL A 950 -1.82 -28.73 -29.22
C VAL A 950 -0.79 -29.55 -28.41
N ASP A 951 -0.09 -28.88 -27.49
CA ASP A 951 0.85 -29.53 -26.57
C ASP A 951 0.15 -30.64 -25.77
N GLY A 952 0.84 -31.75 -25.53
CA GLY A 952 0.30 -32.90 -24.78
C GLY A 952 -0.78 -33.70 -25.50
N CYS A 953 -1.07 -33.43 -26.78
CA CYS A 953 -2.13 -34.09 -27.56
C CYS A 953 -1.61 -35.20 -28.51
N ALA A 954 -0.50 -35.83 -28.16
CA ALA A 954 0.19 -36.81 -29.02
C ALA A 954 -0.68 -37.99 -29.47
N GLU A 955 -1.73 -38.33 -28.72
CA GLU A 955 -2.66 -39.42 -29.02
C GLU A 955 -3.49 -39.19 -30.29
N TRP A 956 -3.67 -37.95 -30.72
CA TRP A 956 -4.49 -37.62 -31.90
C TRP A 956 -3.82 -36.69 -32.91
N TRP A 957 -2.53 -36.33 -32.75
CA TRP A 957 -1.80 -35.51 -33.72
C TRP A 957 -1.89 -36.03 -35.16
N LYS A 958 -1.98 -37.35 -35.36
CA LYS A 958 -2.17 -37.96 -36.69
C LYS A 958 -3.44 -37.48 -37.40
N ALA A 959 -4.49 -37.09 -36.67
CA ALA A 959 -5.71 -36.52 -37.21
C ALA A 959 -5.50 -35.17 -37.92
N LEU A 960 -4.41 -34.45 -37.62
CA LEU A 960 -4.07 -33.16 -38.26
C LEU A 960 -3.65 -33.34 -39.73
N TYR A 961 -3.21 -34.53 -40.11
CA TYR A 961 -2.72 -34.87 -41.45
C TYR A 961 -3.26 -36.22 -41.95
N TRP A 962 -4.43 -36.63 -41.46
CA TRP A 962 -5.08 -37.90 -41.80
C TRP A 962 -5.84 -37.82 -43.13
N GLY A 963 -5.79 -38.88 -43.94
CA GLY A 963 -6.58 -39.02 -45.17
C GLY A 963 -5.87 -38.60 -46.47
N THR A 964 -6.55 -38.78 -47.60
CA THR A 964 -6.16 -38.21 -48.92
C THR A 964 -6.50 -36.71 -48.98
N GLU A 965 -6.03 -35.98 -50.01
CA GLU A 965 -6.17 -34.51 -50.11
C GLU A 965 -7.62 -33.99 -49.87
N ASP A 966 -8.65 -34.80 -50.18
CA ASP A 966 -10.07 -34.44 -49.99
C ASP A 966 -10.66 -34.82 -48.60
N GLU A 967 -10.00 -35.71 -47.86
CA GLU A 967 -10.46 -36.24 -46.56
C GLU A 967 -9.75 -35.63 -45.34
N GLY A 968 -8.61 -34.97 -45.56
CA GLY A 968 -7.83 -34.32 -44.51
C GLY A 968 -8.27 -32.90 -44.17
N ILE A 969 -7.46 -32.23 -43.35
CA ILE A 969 -7.57 -30.80 -43.09
C ILE A 969 -6.86 -30.07 -44.24
N ASP A 970 -7.54 -29.11 -44.89
CA ASP A 970 -6.91 -28.28 -45.90
C ASP A 970 -6.04 -27.19 -45.24
N TRP A 971 -4.74 -27.47 -45.14
CA TRP A 971 -3.77 -26.52 -44.59
C TRP A 971 -3.48 -25.36 -45.56
N ALA A 972 -3.74 -25.49 -46.85
CA ALA A 972 -3.50 -24.47 -47.87
C ALA A 972 -4.68 -23.51 -48.04
N GLY A 973 -5.90 -23.97 -47.76
CA GLY A 973 -7.14 -23.18 -47.77
C GLY A 973 -7.67 -22.86 -46.37
N ASP A 974 -8.25 -23.85 -45.68
CA ASP A 974 -8.96 -23.67 -44.39
C ASP A 974 -8.05 -23.10 -43.28
N TRP A 975 -6.78 -23.52 -43.21
CA TRP A 975 -5.78 -23.03 -42.24
C TRP A 975 -4.58 -22.33 -42.89
N ALA A 976 -4.80 -21.66 -44.02
CA ALA A 976 -3.78 -20.93 -44.78
C ALA A 976 -3.01 -19.86 -43.98
N ARG A 977 -3.59 -19.35 -42.88
CA ARG A 977 -3.02 -18.29 -42.05
C ARG A 977 -2.21 -18.80 -40.86
N VAL A 978 -2.27 -20.08 -40.50
CA VAL A 978 -1.60 -20.64 -39.32
C VAL A 978 -0.09 -20.63 -39.52
N ARG A 979 0.65 -19.69 -38.95
CA ARG A 979 2.11 -19.57 -39.14
C ARG A 979 2.89 -20.45 -38.18
N CYS A 980 2.32 -20.72 -37.01
CA CYS A 980 3.00 -21.46 -35.95
C CYS A 980 2.08 -22.47 -35.27
N ILE A 981 2.60 -23.66 -34.98
CA ILE A 981 1.94 -24.71 -34.22
C ILE A 981 2.85 -25.26 -33.13
N SER A 982 2.35 -25.34 -31.90
CA SER A 982 3.07 -25.94 -30.77
C SER A 982 2.69 -27.41 -30.62
N MET A 983 3.69 -28.30 -30.61
CA MET A 983 3.54 -29.75 -30.50
C MET A 983 4.57 -30.36 -29.55
N ARG A 984 4.49 -29.99 -28.26
CA ARG A 984 5.35 -30.54 -27.19
C ARG A 984 4.76 -31.77 -26.52
N ASN A 985 5.60 -32.70 -26.08
CA ASN A 985 5.17 -33.90 -25.34
C ASN A 985 5.60 -33.82 -23.86
N ALA A 986 4.64 -33.78 -22.95
CA ALA A 986 4.88 -33.58 -21.52
C ALA A 986 5.74 -34.68 -20.85
N GLU A 987 5.84 -35.88 -21.43
CA GLU A 987 6.60 -37.00 -20.85
C GLU A 987 8.14 -36.88 -21.01
N SER A 988 8.65 -35.95 -21.82
CA SER A 988 10.10 -35.82 -22.08
C SER A 988 10.90 -35.19 -20.93
N SER A 989 10.25 -34.61 -19.92
CA SER A 989 10.91 -33.89 -18.81
C SER A 989 11.18 -34.73 -17.54
N ARG A 990 10.80 -36.02 -17.47
CA ARG A 990 11.00 -36.86 -16.27
C ARG A 990 12.17 -37.85 -16.41
N SER A 991 13.25 -37.60 -15.67
CA SER A 991 14.25 -38.62 -15.31
C SER A 991 13.72 -39.53 -14.18
N VAL A 992 12.77 -40.42 -14.46
CA VAL A 992 12.38 -41.46 -13.50
C VAL A 992 12.34 -42.82 -14.21
N ARG A 993 13.18 -43.75 -13.72
CA ARG A 993 13.24 -45.13 -14.18
C ARG A 993 12.04 -45.91 -13.61
N THR A 994 11.00 -46.09 -14.41
CA THR A 994 10.03 -47.17 -14.25
C THR A 994 9.90 -47.90 -15.58
N GLY A 995 9.98 -49.23 -15.55
CA GLY A 995 10.14 -50.09 -16.72
C GLY A 995 8.95 -50.07 -17.67
N SER A 996 8.97 -49.16 -18.65
CA SER A 996 8.66 -49.37 -20.09
C SER A 996 8.54 -48.01 -20.82
N PRO A 997 9.63 -47.23 -21.01
CA PRO A 997 9.56 -45.85 -21.47
C PRO A 997 9.95 -45.62 -22.96
N PHE A 998 10.22 -46.66 -23.75
CA PHE A 998 10.82 -46.47 -25.09
C PHE A 998 9.81 -46.35 -26.26
N GLY A 999 8.51 -46.54 -26.04
CA GLY A 999 7.51 -46.61 -27.13
C GLY A 999 6.82 -45.28 -27.50
N ARG A 1000 6.34 -44.50 -26.52
CA ARG A 1000 5.44 -43.35 -26.77
C ARG A 1000 6.16 -42.07 -27.19
N SER A 1001 7.32 -41.76 -26.59
CA SER A 1001 8.14 -40.59 -26.98
C SER A 1001 8.68 -40.71 -28.42
N ALA A 1002 9.05 -41.93 -28.85
CA ALA A 1002 9.49 -42.19 -30.22
C ALA A 1002 8.35 -42.02 -31.26
N ALA A 1003 7.13 -42.48 -30.92
CA ALA A 1003 5.95 -42.28 -31.76
C ALA A 1003 5.57 -40.79 -31.89
N ALA A 1004 5.62 -40.03 -30.79
CA ALA A 1004 5.38 -38.58 -30.80
C ALA A 1004 6.37 -37.83 -31.70
N LYS A 1005 7.69 -38.13 -31.60
CA LYS A 1005 8.71 -37.56 -32.50
C LYS A 1005 8.49 -37.96 -33.96
N THR A 1006 7.93 -39.14 -34.21
CA THR A 1006 7.60 -39.62 -35.56
C THR A 1006 6.41 -38.85 -36.14
N PHE A 1007 5.32 -38.66 -35.37
CA PHE A 1007 4.17 -37.89 -35.81
C PHE A 1007 4.47 -36.43 -36.11
N VAL A 1008 5.34 -35.79 -35.30
CA VAL A 1008 5.81 -34.42 -35.58
C VAL A 1008 6.57 -34.35 -36.91
N ARG A 1009 7.42 -35.34 -37.21
CA ARG A 1009 8.16 -35.41 -38.49
C ARG A 1009 7.25 -35.68 -39.68
N GLU A 1010 6.27 -36.58 -39.53
CA GLU A 1010 5.27 -36.88 -40.55
C GLU A 1010 4.42 -35.66 -40.86
N PHE A 1011 3.94 -34.97 -39.83
CA PHE A 1011 3.19 -33.73 -39.95
C PHE A 1011 4.00 -32.62 -40.65
N GLU A 1012 5.26 -32.43 -40.26
CA GLU A 1012 6.17 -31.47 -40.90
C GLU A 1012 6.38 -31.77 -42.39
N ALA A 1013 6.57 -33.05 -42.74
CA ALA A 1013 6.69 -33.48 -44.13
C ALA A 1013 5.39 -33.25 -44.92
N TYR A 1014 4.23 -33.53 -44.30
CA TYR A 1014 2.92 -33.32 -44.89
C TYR A 1014 2.66 -31.83 -45.18
N VAL A 1015 2.89 -30.95 -44.21
CA VAL A 1015 2.70 -29.50 -44.37
C VAL A 1015 3.65 -28.93 -45.43
N ARG A 1016 4.93 -29.33 -45.41
CA ARG A 1016 5.91 -28.90 -46.42
C ARG A 1016 5.50 -29.27 -47.84
N LYS A 1017 4.84 -30.41 -48.02
CA LYS A 1017 4.37 -30.88 -49.32
C LYS A 1017 3.14 -30.10 -49.82
N HIS A 1018 2.17 -29.78 -48.95
CA HIS A 1018 0.85 -29.27 -49.39
C HIS A 1018 0.65 -27.76 -49.19
N ARG A 1019 1.43 -27.09 -48.34
CA ARG A 1019 1.29 -25.65 -48.05
C ARG A 1019 2.59 -24.85 -48.16
N GLY A 1020 3.70 -25.44 -47.72
CA GLY A 1020 5.00 -24.76 -47.62
C GLY A 1020 5.54 -24.72 -46.19
N TRP A 1021 6.02 -23.56 -45.72
CA TRP A 1021 6.66 -23.42 -44.41
C TRP A 1021 5.67 -23.06 -43.29
N ILE A 1022 5.78 -23.75 -42.14
CA ILE A 1022 5.14 -23.44 -40.86
C ILE A 1022 6.19 -23.64 -39.76
N ASP A 1023 6.20 -22.77 -38.74
CA ASP A 1023 7.05 -22.93 -37.56
C ASP A 1023 6.41 -23.95 -36.59
N ILE A 1024 7.14 -25.02 -36.27
CA ILE A 1024 6.68 -26.07 -35.36
C ILE A 1024 7.54 -26.02 -34.11
N ILE A 1025 6.96 -25.66 -32.97
CA ILE A 1025 7.65 -25.63 -31.66
C ILE A 1025 7.68 -27.05 -31.08
N LYS A 1026 8.88 -27.56 -30.76
CA LYS A 1026 9.12 -28.93 -30.30
C LYS A 1026 9.88 -28.93 -28.97
N ASP A 1027 9.92 -30.08 -28.29
CA ASP A 1027 10.58 -30.23 -26.97
C ASP A 1027 12.08 -29.87 -26.95
N GLU A 1028 12.77 -29.83 -28.10
CA GLU A 1028 14.23 -29.59 -28.19
C GLU A 1028 14.59 -28.08 -28.28
N ASP A 1029 13.60 -27.18 -28.36
CA ASP A 1029 13.83 -25.74 -28.60
C ASP A 1029 14.03 -24.89 -27.32
N ASP A 1030 13.90 -25.47 -26.11
CA ASP A 1030 13.96 -24.75 -24.81
C ASP A 1030 15.33 -24.83 -24.09
N VAL A 1031 16.44 -25.06 -24.82
CA VAL A 1031 17.81 -24.94 -24.25
C VAL A 1031 18.43 -23.60 -24.65
N VAL A 1032 17.99 -22.50 -24.01
CA VAL A 1032 18.75 -21.24 -23.86
C VAL A 1032 18.47 -20.63 -22.50
#